data_AF-A0A0A2FIX8-F1
#
_entry.id   AF-A0A0A2FIX8-F1
#
_cell.length_a   1.000
_cell.length_b   1.000
_cell.length_c   1.000
_cell.angle_alpha   90.00
_cell.angle_beta   90.00
_cell.angle_gamma   90.00
#
_symmetry.space_group_name_H-M   'P 1'
#
loop_
_entity.id
_entity.type
_entity.pdbx_description
1 polymer ?
#
loop_
_entity_poly.entity_id
_entity_poly.type
_entity_poly.pdbx_seq_one_letter_code
_entity_poly.pdbx_strand_id
1 'polypeptide(L)'
;MTEQSERPYNGTYYTLEDKHFWAAFLNLARHNAYITLTHIDRQLAYSKADITNDQDVLSFKALWKNLDNDLERKSRLRSLILKHFSFLEGAAYGKKLFESKSSGNKSSKNKELTKKEKEELQANALSLDNLKSILFDFLQKLKDFRNYYSHYRHSGSSELPLFDGNMLQRLYNVFDVSVQRVKRDHEHNDKVDPHRHFNHLVRKGKKDRYGHNDNPSFKHHFVDGEGMVTEAGLLFFVSLFLEKRDAIWMQKKIRGFKGGTETYQQMTNEVFCRSRISLPKLKLESLRTDDWMLLDMLNELVRCPKPLYDRLREKDRARFRVPVDILPDEDDTDGGGEDPFKNTLVRHQDRFPYFALRYFDLKKVFTSLRFHIDLGTYHFAIYKKVIGEQPEDRHLTRNLYGFGRIQDFAEEHRPEEWKRLVRDLDYFETGDKPYISQTTPHYHIEKGKIGLRFVPEGQHLWPSPEVGTTRTGRSKYAQDKRLTAEAFLSVHELMPMMFYYFLLREKYSEEVSAEKVQGRIKRVIEDVYAIYDAFARDEINTRDELDACLADKGIRRGHLPKQMIGILSQEHKNMEEKVRKKLQEMIADTDHRLDMLDRQTDRKIRIGRKNAGLPKSGVIADWLVRDMMRFQPVAKDTSGKPLNNSKANSTEYRMLQRALALFGGEKERLTPYFRQMNLTGGNNPHPFLDETRWESHTNILSFYRSYLRARKAFLERIGRSDRVENRPFLLLKEPKTDRQTLVAGWKSEFHLPRGIFTEAVRDCLIEMGYDEVGSYKEVGFMAKAVPLYFERACKDRVQPFYDSPFNVGNSLKPKKGRFLSKEKRAEEWESGKERFRLAKLKKEILEAQEHPYHDFKSWQKFERELRLVKNQDIITWMMCRDLMEENKVEGLDTGTLYLKDIRPNVQEQGSLNVLNRVKPMRLPVVVYRADSRGHVHKEEAPLATVYIEERDTKLLKQGNFKSFVKDRRLNGLFSFVDTGGLAMEQYPISKLRVEYELAKYQTARVCVFELTLRLEESLLSRYPHLPDESFREMLESWSDPLLAKWPELHGKVRLLIAVRNAFSHNQYPMYDEAVFSSIRKYDPSSPDAIEERMGLNIAHRLSEEVKQAKETVERIIQA
;
A
#
# COMPACT_ATOMS: atom_id res chain seq x y z
N MET A 1 -9.76 -6.19 -46.74
CA MET A 1 -9.38 -4.88 -47.30
C MET A 1 -10.66 -4.12 -47.55
N THR A 2 -10.88 -3.06 -46.79
CA THR A 2 -11.85 -1.99 -47.05
C THR A 2 -11.18 -0.76 -46.47
N GLU A 3 -10.67 0.09 -47.35
CA GLU A 3 -10.03 1.35 -47.02
C GLU A 3 -11.10 2.28 -46.41
N GLN A 4 -10.98 2.56 -45.12
CA GLN A 4 -11.61 3.74 -44.53
C GLN A 4 -10.58 4.86 -44.58
N SER A 5 -10.90 5.90 -45.35
CA SER A 5 -10.16 7.15 -45.42
C SER A 5 -10.21 7.86 -44.07
N GLU A 6 -9.15 7.71 -43.28
CA GLU A 6 -8.90 8.58 -42.13
C GLU A 6 -8.55 9.99 -42.66
N ARG A 7 -9.25 11.01 -42.14
CA ARG A 7 -8.92 12.42 -42.41
C ARG A 7 -7.47 12.72 -42.00
N PRO A 8 -6.72 13.54 -42.76
CA PRO A 8 -5.33 13.87 -42.41
C PRO A 8 -5.32 14.73 -41.14
N TYR A 9 -4.48 14.33 -40.19
CA TYR A 9 -4.32 14.97 -38.88
C TYR A 9 -2.91 15.56 -38.76
N ASN A 10 -2.79 16.77 -38.20
CA ASN A 10 -1.59 17.64 -38.22
C ASN A 10 -0.55 17.42 -37.09
N GLY A 11 -0.57 16.30 -36.36
CA GLY A 11 0.41 16.02 -35.29
C GLY A 11 1.52 15.05 -35.70
N THR A 12 2.74 15.29 -35.20
CA THR A 12 3.92 14.45 -35.45
C THR A 12 3.76 13.06 -34.82
N TYR A 13 3.80 12.00 -35.64
CA TYR A 13 3.89 10.62 -35.17
C TYR A 13 5.35 10.16 -35.20
N TYR A 14 5.77 9.41 -34.19
CA TYR A 14 7.10 8.80 -34.16
C TYR A 14 7.08 7.34 -34.60
N THR A 15 8.13 6.95 -35.30
CA THR A 15 8.43 5.60 -35.80
C THR A 15 9.63 5.02 -35.02
N LEU A 16 10.07 3.81 -35.35
CA LEU A 16 11.29 3.23 -34.76
C LEU A 16 12.58 3.93 -35.19
N GLU A 17 12.58 4.65 -36.30
CA GLU A 17 13.73 5.40 -36.83
C GLU A 17 13.97 6.71 -36.06
N ASP A 18 12.93 7.22 -35.39
CA ASP A 18 12.99 8.43 -34.57
C ASP A 18 13.72 8.17 -33.24
N LYS A 19 15.04 7.99 -33.33
CA LYS A 19 15.85 7.53 -32.20
C LYS A 19 15.75 8.44 -30.97
N HIS A 20 15.64 9.74 -31.21
CA HIS A 20 15.52 10.79 -30.19
C HIS A 20 14.29 10.62 -29.29
N PHE A 21 13.14 10.23 -29.87
CA PHE A 21 11.92 9.95 -29.11
C PHE A 21 12.14 8.75 -28.16
N TRP A 22 12.61 7.62 -28.69
CA TRP A 22 12.83 6.41 -27.88
C TRP A 22 13.93 6.61 -26.84
N ALA A 23 15.01 7.31 -27.19
CA ALA A 23 16.10 7.66 -26.28
C ALA A 23 15.58 8.39 -25.04
N ALA A 24 14.70 9.39 -25.22
CA ALA A 24 14.13 10.16 -24.13
C ALA A 24 13.42 9.28 -23.09
N PHE A 25 12.66 8.28 -23.53
CA PHE A 25 11.90 7.39 -22.64
C PHE A 25 12.71 6.21 -22.11
N LEU A 26 13.67 5.69 -22.88
CA LEU A 26 14.57 4.63 -22.43
C LEU A 26 15.52 5.13 -21.34
N ASN A 27 15.99 6.38 -21.43
CA ASN A 27 16.75 7.02 -20.35
C ASN A 27 15.89 7.21 -19.10
N LEU A 28 14.64 7.70 -19.24
CA LEU A 28 13.70 7.79 -18.12
C LEU A 28 13.41 6.43 -17.47
N ALA A 29 13.16 5.39 -18.29
CA ALA A 29 12.94 4.01 -17.85
C ALA A 29 14.14 3.46 -17.07
N ARG A 30 15.36 3.68 -17.56
CA ARG A 30 16.61 3.32 -16.87
C ARG A 30 16.71 4.03 -15.53
N HIS A 31 16.47 5.33 -15.49
CA HIS A 31 16.53 6.12 -14.27
C HIS A 31 15.51 5.65 -13.22
N ASN A 32 14.27 5.36 -13.64
CA ASN A 32 13.24 4.78 -12.79
C ASN A 32 13.64 3.42 -12.20
N ALA A 33 14.25 2.57 -13.02
CA ALA A 33 14.80 1.29 -12.57
C ALA A 33 15.93 1.51 -11.54
N TYR A 34 16.87 2.41 -11.83
CA TYR A 34 17.97 2.78 -10.93
C TYR A 34 17.47 3.26 -9.57
N ILE A 35 16.56 4.25 -9.52
CA ILE A 35 15.98 4.76 -8.26
C ILE A 35 15.39 3.61 -7.43
N THR A 36 14.69 2.71 -8.11
CA THR A 36 14.00 1.59 -7.47
C THR A 36 15.00 0.57 -6.94
N LEU A 37 16.04 0.22 -7.70
CA LEU A 37 17.10 -0.71 -7.28
C LEU A 37 17.91 -0.13 -6.13
N THR A 38 18.29 1.15 -6.19
CA THR A 38 18.99 1.84 -5.09
C THR A 38 18.14 1.88 -3.83
N HIS A 39 16.83 2.11 -3.94
CA HIS A 39 15.93 1.99 -2.79
C HIS A 39 15.92 0.57 -2.21
N ILE A 40 15.86 -0.46 -3.06
CA ILE A 40 15.91 -1.87 -2.62
C ILE A 40 17.24 -2.17 -1.92
N ASP A 41 18.36 -1.70 -2.45
CA ASP A 41 19.69 -1.94 -1.89
C ASP A 41 19.87 -1.26 -0.53
N ARG A 42 19.42 0.00 -0.40
CA ARG A 42 19.38 0.72 0.89
C ARG A 42 18.56 -0.02 1.94
N GLN A 43 17.42 -0.58 1.53
CA GLN A 43 16.57 -1.42 2.39
C GLN A 43 17.20 -2.76 2.80
N LEU A 44 18.29 -3.19 2.15
CA LEU A 44 19.03 -4.42 2.46
C LEU A 44 20.37 -4.14 3.16
N ALA A 45 20.79 -2.87 3.26
CA ALA A 45 22.10 -2.39 3.73
C ALA A 45 23.27 -3.22 3.21
N TYR A 46 23.30 -3.38 1.89
CA TYR A 46 24.36 -4.12 1.22
C TYR A 46 25.56 -3.21 0.86
N SER A 47 25.34 -1.94 0.52
CA SER A 47 26.44 -1.03 0.15
C SER A 47 26.54 0.24 1.01
N LYS A 48 27.74 0.51 1.53
CA LYS A 48 28.27 1.87 1.77
C LYS A 48 28.80 2.50 0.47
N ALA A 49 28.97 1.70 -0.57
CA ALA A 49 29.36 2.15 -1.89
C ALA A 49 28.10 2.65 -2.61
N ASP A 50 27.86 3.96 -2.57
CA ASP A 50 26.82 4.56 -3.39
C ASP A 50 27.06 4.15 -4.85
N ILE A 51 26.23 3.25 -5.39
CA ILE A 51 26.04 3.22 -6.84
C ILE A 51 25.46 4.59 -7.15
N THR A 52 26.33 5.49 -7.56
CA THR A 52 26.04 6.91 -7.82
C THR A 52 25.58 7.13 -9.25
N ASN A 53 25.65 6.10 -10.11
CA ASN A 53 25.42 6.21 -11.55
C ASN A 53 24.34 5.23 -12.02
N ASP A 54 23.40 5.72 -12.83
CA ASP A 54 22.33 4.91 -13.42
C ASP A 54 22.81 4.06 -14.62
N GLN A 55 24.01 4.29 -15.13
CA GLN A 55 24.66 3.43 -16.13
C GLN A 55 25.03 2.05 -15.54
N ASP A 56 25.18 1.97 -14.22
CA ASP A 56 25.61 0.77 -13.48
C ASP A 56 24.44 -0.09 -12.97
N VAL A 57 23.24 0.05 -13.53
CA VAL A 57 22.04 -0.73 -13.14
C VAL A 57 22.28 -2.25 -13.15
N LEU A 58 23.23 -2.76 -13.93
CA LEU A 58 23.59 -4.17 -13.96
C LEU A 58 24.59 -4.60 -12.86
N SER A 59 25.28 -3.66 -12.21
CA SER A 59 26.21 -3.94 -11.09
C SER A 59 25.48 -4.61 -9.92
N PHE A 60 24.19 -4.31 -9.72
CA PHE A 60 23.32 -4.98 -8.75
C PHE A 60 23.28 -6.52 -8.93
N LYS A 61 23.55 -7.04 -10.14
CA LYS A 61 23.64 -8.49 -10.39
C LYS A 61 24.78 -9.13 -9.60
N ALA A 62 25.94 -8.47 -9.55
CA ALA A 62 27.09 -8.93 -8.77
C ALA A 62 26.85 -8.71 -7.27
N LEU A 63 26.32 -7.54 -6.89
CA LEU A 63 26.00 -7.23 -5.49
C LEU A 63 25.05 -8.26 -4.87
N TRP A 64 23.96 -8.60 -5.58
CA TRP A 64 22.97 -9.54 -5.06
C TRP A 64 23.36 -11.01 -5.18
N LYS A 65 24.49 -11.32 -5.83
CA LYS A 65 25.03 -12.69 -5.88
C LYS A 65 25.57 -13.11 -4.51
N ASN A 66 26.13 -12.19 -3.74
CA ASN A 66 26.72 -12.48 -2.42
C ASN A 66 25.70 -12.54 -1.28
N LEU A 67 24.41 -12.35 -1.56
CA LEU A 67 23.33 -12.44 -0.57
C LEU A 67 23.01 -13.89 -0.17
N ASP A 68 23.69 -14.88 -0.74
CA ASP A 68 23.28 -16.28 -0.67
C ASP A 68 23.33 -16.87 0.75
N ASN A 69 24.09 -16.27 1.67
CA ASN A 69 24.24 -16.75 3.04
C ASN A 69 23.26 -16.11 4.05
N ASP A 70 22.64 -14.97 3.75
CA ASP A 70 21.74 -14.26 4.68
C ASP A 70 20.26 -14.49 4.32
N LEU A 71 19.60 -15.36 5.09
CA LEU A 71 18.20 -15.75 4.88
C LEU A 71 17.22 -14.57 5.08
N GLU A 72 17.53 -13.66 6.00
CA GLU A 72 16.72 -12.47 6.27
C GLU A 72 16.71 -11.57 5.02
N ARG A 73 17.89 -11.26 4.47
CA ARG A 73 18.02 -10.44 3.27
C ARG A 73 17.42 -11.11 2.03
N LYS A 74 17.63 -12.42 1.83
CA LYS A 74 17.03 -13.17 0.69
C LYS A 74 15.50 -13.05 0.68
N SER A 75 14.86 -13.26 1.82
CA SER A 75 13.40 -13.16 1.94
C SER A 75 12.89 -11.73 1.71
N ARG A 76 13.61 -10.73 2.21
CA ARG A 76 13.28 -9.31 2.00
C ARG A 76 13.45 -8.90 0.54
N LEU A 77 14.57 -9.26 -0.09
CA LEU A 77 14.84 -8.96 -1.50
C LEU A 77 13.76 -9.53 -2.41
N ARG A 78 13.39 -10.81 -2.24
CA ARG A 78 12.29 -11.43 -2.99
C ARG A 78 11.00 -10.62 -2.89
N SER A 79 10.63 -10.21 -1.68
CA SER A 79 9.41 -9.46 -1.42
C SER A 79 9.45 -8.07 -2.07
N LEU A 80 10.61 -7.40 -2.02
CA LEU A 80 10.82 -6.09 -2.65
C LEU A 80 10.78 -6.17 -4.17
N ILE A 81 11.39 -7.19 -4.81
CA ILE A 81 11.31 -7.42 -6.25
C ILE A 81 9.84 -7.58 -6.69
N LEU A 82 9.06 -8.41 -6.01
CA LEU A 82 7.64 -8.62 -6.35
C LEU A 82 6.77 -7.38 -6.12
N LYS A 83 7.13 -6.53 -5.15
CA LYS A 83 6.46 -5.25 -4.90
C LYS A 83 6.73 -4.23 -6.00
N HIS A 84 8.01 -4.04 -6.32
CA HIS A 84 8.45 -2.96 -7.22
C HIS A 84 8.38 -3.36 -8.71
N PHE A 85 8.58 -4.63 -9.04
CA PHE A 85 8.55 -5.17 -10.41
C PHE A 85 7.45 -6.23 -10.55
N SER A 86 6.20 -5.86 -10.21
CA SER A 86 5.05 -6.78 -10.16
C SER A 86 4.69 -7.45 -11.49
N PHE A 87 5.23 -6.96 -12.62
CA PHE A 87 5.05 -7.58 -13.93
C PHE A 87 5.84 -8.90 -14.08
N LEU A 88 6.88 -9.11 -13.28
CA LEU A 88 7.70 -10.32 -13.33
C LEU A 88 6.94 -11.60 -12.98
N GLU A 89 5.82 -11.51 -12.24
CA GLU A 89 5.02 -12.67 -11.82
C GLU A 89 4.60 -13.55 -13.02
N GLY A 90 4.10 -12.92 -14.09
CA GLY A 90 3.69 -13.60 -15.32
C GLY A 90 4.86 -14.21 -16.09
N ALA A 91 5.93 -13.43 -16.25
CA ALA A 91 7.14 -13.88 -16.93
C ALA A 91 7.81 -15.06 -16.21
N ALA A 92 7.84 -15.04 -14.88
CA ALA A 92 8.47 -16.04 -14.04
C ALA A 92 7.78 -17.39 -14.08
N TYR A 93 6.45 -17.41 -14.02
CA TYR A 93 5.68 -18.62 -14.22
C TYR A 93 5.83 -19.17 -15.64
N GLY A 94 5.77 -18.30 -16.65
CA GLY A 94 5.87 -18.72 -18.05
C GLY A 94 7.21 -19.37 -18.40
N LYS A 95 8.32 -18.85 -17.87
CA LYS A 95 9.66 -19.45 -18.01
C LYS A 95 9.68 -20.89 -17.46
N LYS A 96 9.22 -21.09 -16.23
CA LYS A 96 9.14 -22.43 -15.63
C LYS A 96 8.23 -23.39 -16.40
N LEU A 97 7.10 -22.89 -16.91
CA LEU A 97 6.18 -23.70 -17.70
C LEU A 97 6.81 -24.16 -19.01
N PHE A 98 7.63 -23.31 -19.63
CA PHE A 98 8.38 -23.69 -20.83
C PHE A 98 9.46 -24.74 -20.51
N GLU A 99 10.27 -24.51 -19.47
CA GLU A 99 11.30 -25.46 -19.01
C GLU A 99 10.70 -26.86 -18.76
N SER A 100 9.55 -26.93 -18.06
CA SER A 100 8.88 -28.22 -17.76
C SER A 100 8.36 -28.97 -19.00
N LYS A 101 8.12 -28.28 -20.11
CA LYS A 101 7.62 -28.87 -21.36
C LYS A 101 8.76 -29.32 -22.28
N SER A 102 9.91 -28.68 -22.16
CA SER A 102 11.10 -28.96 -22.97
C SER A 102 11.97 -30.09 -22.41
N SER A 103 11.86 -30.39 -21.10
CA SER A 103 12.62 -31.48 -20.45
C SER A 103 12.05 -32.89 -20.62
N GLY A 104 10.94 -33.06 -21.34
CA GLY A 104 10.36 -34.37 -21.67
C GLY A 104 10.94 -34.97 -22.95
N ASN A 105 11.22 -36.28 -22.98
CA ASN A 105 11.63 -37.01 -24.19
C ASN A 105 10.73 -36.63 -25.39
N LYS A 106 11.35 -36.41 -26.56
CA LYS A 106 10.71 -35.92 -27.80
C LYS A 106 9.44 -36.70 -28.23
N SER A 107 9.25 -37.93 -27.72
CA SER A 107 8.06 -38.77 -27.93
C SER A 107 6.83 -38.40 -27.09
N SER A 108 6.90 -37.41 -26.19
CA SER A 108 5.85 -37.17 -25.17
C SER A 108 5.39 -35.70 -25.02
N LYS A 109 5.30 -34.94 -26.13
CA LYS A 109 4.83 -33.53 -26.12
C LYS A 109 3.38 -33.30 -25.58
N ASN A 110 2.65 -34.36 -25.22
CA ASN A 110 1.30 -34.32 -24.65
C ASN A 110 1.18 -34.91 -23.22
N LYS A 111 2.27 -35.15 -22.48
CA LYS A 111 2.15 -35.67 -21.10
C LYS A 111 1.52 -34.63 -20.17
N GLU A 112 0.39 -34.98 -19.54
CA GLU A 112 -0.18 -34.14 -18.50
C GLU A 112 0.75 -34.15 -17.26
N LEU A 113 1.08 -32.96 -16.74
CA LEU A 113 1.90 -32.83 -15.53
C LEU A 113 1.20 -33.53 -14.36
N THR A 114 1.95 -34.36 -13.64
CA THR A 114 1.53 -34.94 -12.37
C THR A 114 1.27 -33.85 -11.34
N LYS A 115 0.52 -34.17 -10.29
CA LYS A 115 0.21 -33.21 -9.21
C LYS A 115 1.47 -32.64 -8.54
N LYS A 116 2.50 -33.48 -8.34
CA LYS A 116 3.80 -33.08 -7.76
C LYS A 116 4.54 -32.11 -8.69
N GLU A 117 4.57 -32.38 -9.99
CA GLU A 117 5.18 -31.48 -10.99
C GLU A 117 4.42 -30.14 -11.08
N LYS A 118 3.09 -30.14 -11.00
CA LYS A 118 2.27 -28.91 -10.95
C LYS A 118 2.59 -28.06 -9.72
N GLU A 119 2.73 -28.69 -8.55
CA GLU A 119 3.09 -28.03 -7.29
C GLU A 119 4.50 -27.43 -7.34
N GLU A 120 5.47 -28.20 -7.84
CA GLU A 120 6.86 -27.77 -7.98
C GLU A 120 6.99 -26.57 -8.93
N LEU A 121 6.35 -26.66 -10.10
CA LEU A 121 6.26 -25.58 -11.07
C LEU A 121 5.74 -24.28 -10.43
N GLN A 122 4.61 -24.38 -9.71
CA GLN A 122 3.93 -23.22 -9.13
C GLN A 122 4.72 -22.60 -7.97
N ALA A 123 5.31 -23.42 -7.11
CA ALA A 123 6.10 -22.97 -5.97
C ALA A 123 7.42 -22.30 -6.41
N ASN A 124 8.11 -22.92 -7.36
CA ASN A 124 9.44 -22.48 -7.81
C ASN A 124 9.37 -21.37 -8.85
N ALA A 125 8.21 -21.08 -9.44
CA ALA A 125 8.00 -19.94 -10.33
C ALA A 125 8.43 -18.62 -9.68
N LEU A 126 8.17 -18.44 -8.39
CA LEU A 126 8.51 -17.21 -7.65
C LEU A 126 9.71 -17.41 -6.72
N SER A 127 10.64 -18.32 -7.04
CA SER A 127 11.92 -18.43 -6.32
C SER A 127 12.77 -17.18 -6.55
N LEU A 128 13.64 -16.85 -5.57
CA LEU A 128 14.48 -15.66 -5.66
C LEU A 128 15.39 -15.71 -6.89
N ASP A 129 16.02 -16.84 -7.18
CA ASP A 129 16.93 -16.97 -8.32
C ASP A 129 16.21 -16.83 -9.67
N ASN A 130 14.99 -17.37 -9.77
CA ASN A 130 14.19 -17.20 -10.98
C ASN A 130 13.82 -15.72 -11.19
N LEU A 131 13.42 -15.03 -10.12
CA LEU A 131 13.09 -13.60 -10.16
C LEU A 131 14.32 -12.73 -10.47
N LYS A 132 15.48 -12.99 -9.84
CA LYS A 132 16.75 -12.31 -10.13
C LYS A 132 17.11 -12.48 -11.61
N SER A 133 17.16 -13.74 -12.09
CA SER A 133 17.49 -14.05 -13.49
C SER A 133 16.61 -13.27 -14.46
N ILE A 134 15.29 -13.30 -14.27
CA ILE A 134 14.39 -12.63 -15.20
C ILE A 134 14.52 -11.11 -15.10
N LEU A 135 14.58 -10.54 -13.90
CA LEU A 135 14.77 -9.10 -13.73
C LEU A 135 16.02 -8.63 -14.46
N PHE A 136 17.16 -9.29 -14.28
CA PHE A 136 18.41 -8.91 -14.94
C PHE A 136 18.38 -9.10 -16.45
N ASP A 137 17.66 -10.10 -16.97
CA ASP A 137 17.47 -10.23 -18.43
C ASP A 137 16.69 -9.04 -18.99
N PHE A 138 15.65 -8.57 -18.28
CA PHE A 138 14.89 -7.37 -18.67
C PHE A 138 15.73 -6.09 -18.56
N LEU A 139 16.53 -5.94 -17.49
CA LEU A 139 17.43 -4.80 -17.30
C LEU A 139 18.56 -4.77 -18.33
N GLN A 140 19.09 -5.94 -18.72
CA GLN A 140 20.07 -6.05 -19.79
C GLN A 140 19.45 -5.56 -21.10
N LYS A 141 18.25 -6.05 -21.45
CA LYS A 141 17.57 -5.61 -22.66
C LYS A 141 17.26 -4.11 -22.65
N LEU A 142 16.95 -3.54 -21.48
CA LEU A 142 16.75 -2.10 -21.31
C LEU A 142 18.05 -1.32 -21.56
N LYS A 143 19.20 -1.83 -21.11
CA LYS A 143 20.52 -1.26 -21.40
C LYS A 143 20.81 -1.31 -22.90
N ASP A 144 20.58 -2.45 -23.56
CA ASP A 144 20.83 -2.62 -25.00
C ASP A 144 20.04 -1.58 -25.81
N PHE A 145 18.72 -1.47 -25.59
CA PHE A 145 17.88 -0.49 -26.28
C PHE A 145 18.29 0.95 -25.97
N ARG A 146 18.57 1.27 -24.70
CA ARG A 146 19.01 2.62 -24.34
C ARG A 146 20.29 2.99 -25.08
N ASN A 147 21.27 2.10 -25.10
CA ASN A 147 22.56 2.34 -25.77
C ASN A 147 22.36 2.54 -27.27
N TYR A 148 21.60 1.68 -27.94
CA TYR A 148 21.28 1.82 -29.37
C TYR A 148 20.61 3.17 -29.68
N TYR A 149 19.59 3.55 -28.91
CA TYR A 149 18.78 4.73 -29.20
C TYR A 149 19.41 6.06 -28.78
N SER A 150 20.25 6.06 -27.74
CA SER A 150 20.81 7.30 -27.17
C SER A 150 22.09 7.78 -27.86
N HIS A 151 22.62 7.03 -28.81
CA HIS A 151 23.84 7.35 -29.54
C HIS A 151 23.62 7.23 -31.04
N TYR A 152 24.30 8.05 -31.86
CA TYR A 152 24.22 7.94 -33.31
C TYR A 152 24.69 6.55 -33.77
N ARG A 153 25.91 6.19 -33.36
CA ARG A 153 26.53 4.87 -33.50
C ARG A 153 27.02 4.41 -32.13
N HIS A 154 26.89 3.12 -31.83
CA HIS A 154 27.43 2.52 -30.61
C HIS A 154 28.08 1.19 -30.98
N SER A 155 29.38 1.05 -30.74
CA SER A 155 30.20 -0.13 -31.03
C SER A 155 29.54 -1.47 -30.60
N GLY A 156 29.05 -1.55 -29.36
CA GLY A 156 28.39 -2.73 -28.79
C GLY A 156 26.88 -2.86 -29.06
N SER A 157 26.29 -1.97 -29.85
CA SER A 157 24.86 -1.96 -30.18
C SER A 157 24.63 -1.23 -31.51
N SER A 158 25.30 -1.69 -32.57
CA SER A 158 25.24 -1.05 -33.89
C SER A 158 23.94 -1.37 -34.65
N GLU A 159 23.28 -2.48 -34.32
CA GLU A 159 22.00 -2.90 -34.89
C GLU A 159 20.88 -2.76 -33.85
N LEU A 160 19.63 -2.61 -34.34
CA LEU A 160 18.45 -2.55 -33.48
C LEU A 160 18.36 -3.82 -32.62
N PRO A 161 18.36 -3.70 -31.28
CA PRO A 161 18.31 -4.89 -30.43
C PRO A 161 17.05 -5.72 -30.64
N LEU A 162 17.22 -7.03 -30.81
CA LEU A 162 16.11 -7.95 -31.00
C LEU A 162 15.54 -8.47 -29.68
N PHE A 163 14.26 -8.86 -29.71
CA PHE A 163 13.67 -9.71 -28.69
C PHE A 163 13.92 -11.17 -29.04
N ASP A 164 14.90 -11.81 -28.38
CA ASP A 164 15.10 -13.25 -28.53
C ASP A 164 13.83 -14.04 -28.15
N GLY A 165 13.74 -15.30 -28.60
CA GLY A 165 12.54 -16.12 -28.39
C GLY A 165 12.13 -16.27 -26.91
N ASN A 166 13.10 -16.24 -25.98
CA ASN A 166 12.83 -16.33 -24.55
C ASN A 166 12.27 -15.01 -24.02
N MET A 167 12.87 -13.86 -24.38
CA MET A 167 12.43 -12.53 -24.00
C MET A 167 11.04 -12.22 -24.57
N LEU A 168 10.83 -12.49 -25.85
CA LEU A 168 9.56 -12.31 -26.53
C LEU A 168 8.43 -13.09 -25.84
N GLN A 169 8.68 -14.37 -25.51
CA GLN A 169 7.71 -15.19 -24.79
C GLN A 169 7.41 -14.64 -23.39
N ARG A 170 8.42 -14.11 -22.69
CA ARG A 170 8.22 -13.46 -21.37
C ARG A 170 7.39 -12.18 -21.49
N LEU A 171 7.66 -11.32 -22.45
CA LEU A 171 6.88 -10.11 -22.72
C LEU A 171 5.42 -10.45 -22.99
N TYR A 172 5.17 -11.45 -23.82
CA TYR A 172 3.83 -11.93 -24.09
C TYR A 172 3.13 -12.53 -22.86
N ASN A 173 3.86 -13.17 -21.94
CA ASN A 173 3.28 -13.61 -20.67
C ASN A 173 2.86 -12.41 -19.80
N VAL A 174 3.66 -11.34 -19.78
CA VAL A 174 3.30 -10.09 -19.09
C VAL A 174 2.07 -9.46 -19.74
N PHE A 175 2.01 -9.41 -21.07
CA PHE A 175 0.88 -8.90 -21.83
C PHE A 175 -0.41 -9.65 -21.52
N ASP A 176 -0.40 -10.99 -21.55
CA ASP A 176 -1.57 -11.81 -21.24
C ASP A 176 -2.06 -11.56 -19.80
N VAL A 177 -1.14 -11.37 -18.84
CA VAL A 177 -1.48 -11.00 -17.46
C VAL A 177 -2.12 -9.61 -17.41
N SER A 178 -1.59 -8.64 -18.14
CA SER A 178 -2.16 -7.30 -18.24
C SER A 178 -3.59 -7.34 -18.81
N VAL A 179 -3.85 -8.14 -19.84
CA VAL A 179 -5.21 -8.38 -20.37
C VAL A 179 -6.16 -8.91 -19.29
N GLN A 180 -5.74 -9.90 -18.49
CA GLN A 180 -6.57 -10.43 -17.40
C GLN A 180 -6.82 -9.40 -16.30
N ARG A 181 -5.83 -8.56 -15.99
CA ARG A 181 -5.96 -7.48 -14.99
C ARG A 181 -6.95 -6.41 -15.45
N VAL A 182 -6.86 -5.95 -16.71
CA VAL A 182 -7.81 -4.97 -17.27
C VAL A 182 -9.24 -5.53 -17.36
N LYS A 183 -9.41 -6.80 -17.76
CA LYS A 183 -10.73 -7.47 -17.71
C LYS A 183 -11.33 -7.47 -16.30
N ARG A 184 -10.50 -7.60 -15.27
CA ARG A 184 -10.93 -7.56 -13.87
C ARG A 184 -11.28 -6.13 -13.43
N ASP A 185 -10.51 -5.15 -13.85
CA ASP A 185 -10.77 -3.74 -13.53
C ASP A 185 -12.13 -3.30 -14.10
N HIS A 186 -12.54 -3.84 -15.26
CA HIS A 186 -13.84 -3.62 -15.91
C HIS A 186 -14.91 -4.69 -15.60
N GLU A 187 -14.74 -5.56 -14.59
CA GLU A 187 -15.69 -6.66 -14.30
C GLU A 187 -17.13 -6.18 -14.01
N HIS A 188 -17.26 -4.96 -13.50
CA HIS A 188 -18.54 -4.33 -13.15
C HIS A 188 -19.13 -3.48 -14.27
N ASN A 189 -18.39 -3.28 -15.37
CA ASN A 189 -18.82 -2.44 -16.47
C ASN A 189 -19.65 -3.26 -17.47
N ASP A 190 -20.97 -3.08 -17.43
CA ASP A 190 -21.91 -3.83 -18.29
C ASP A 190 -21.76 -3.47 -19.78
N LYS A 191 -21.19 -2.30 -20.09
CA LYS A 191 -20.88 -1.91 -21.48
C LYS A 191 -19.65 -2.64 -22.03
N VAL A 192 -18.82 -3.23 -21.17
CA VAL A 192 -17.61 -3.94 -21.58
C VAL A 192 -17.89 -5.43 -21.63
N ASP A 193 -18.00 -5.97 -22.85
CA ASP A 193 -18.02 -7.40 -23.08
C ASP A 193 -16.59 -7.95 -23.21
N PRO A 194 -16.10 -8.80 -22.28
CA PRO A 194 -14.78 -9.41 -22.35
C PRO A 194 -14.54 -10.32 -23.55
N HIS A 195 -15.61 -10.81 -24.21
CA HIS A 195 -15.53 -11.64 -25.40
C HIS A 195 -15.37 -10.80 -26.66
N ARG A 196 -16.14 -9.73 -26.81
CA ARG A 196 -16.06 -8.81 -27.95
C ARG A 196 -14.89 -7.83 -27.85
N HIS A 197 -14.81 -7.05 -26.77
CA HIS A 197 -13.91 -5.90 -26.65
C HIS A 197 -12.46 -6.25 -26.29
N PHE A 198 -12.13 -7.52 -26.12
CA PHE A 198 -10.76 -7.98 -25.91
C PHE A 198 -10.33 -9.03 -26.93
N ASN A 199 -11.18 -9.39 -27.91
CA ASN A 199 -10.83 -10.44 -28.87
C ASN A 199 -9.56 -10.07 -29.66
N HIS A 200 -9.40 -8.79 -30.00
CA HIS A 200 -8.22 -8.24 -30.68
C HIS A 200 -6.95 -8.26 -29.83
N LEU A 201 -7.05 -8.48 -28.51
CA LEU A 201 -5.93 -8.60 -27.57
C LEU A 201 -5.66 -10.06 -27.18
N VAL A 202 -6.46 -11.01 -27.65
CA VAL A 202 -6.22 -12.44 -27.43
C VAL A 202 -5.31 -12.94 -28.53
N ARG A 203 -4.09 -13.34 -28.19
CA ARG A 203 -3.08 -13.76 -29.17
C ARG A 203 -3.37 -15.12 -29.79
N LYS A 204 -3.96 -16.04 -29.02
CA LYS A 204 -4.19 -17.43 -29.43
C LYS A 204 -5.68 -17.77 -29.51
N GLY A 205 -6.11 -18.27 -30.66
CA GLY A 205 -7.46 -18.76 -30.96
C GLY A 205 -7.61 -20.28 -30.83
N LYS A 206 -8.67 -20.82 -31.45
CA LYS A 206 -8.84 -22.27 -31.64
C LYS A 206 -7.81 -22.75 -32.67
N LYS A 207 -7.34 -23.99 -32.52
CA LYS A 207 -6.50 -24.62 -33.55
C LYS A 207 -7.32 -24.73 -34.84
N ASP A 208 -6.75 -24.29 -35.95
CA ASP A 208 -7.31 -24.51 -37.29
C ASP A 208 -7.07 -25.96 -37.76
N ARG A 209 -7.49 -26.26 -39.00
CA ARG A 209 -7.32 -27.59 -39.62
C ARG A 209 -5.86 -28.01 -39.80
N TYR A 210 -4.91 -27.07 -39.73
CA TYR A 210 -3.47 -27.27 -39.88
C TYR A 210 -2.72 -27.22 -38.54
N GLY A 211 -3.44 -27.00 -37.44
CA GLY A 211 -2.90 -26.95 -36.08
C GLY A 211 -2.38 -25.57 -35.66
N HIS A 212 -2.47 -24.54 -36.50
CA HIS A 212 -2.14 -23.15 -36.14
C HIS A 212 -3.20 -22.60 -35.19
N ASN A 213 -2.76 -21.84 -34.18
CA ASN A 213 -3.66 -21.28 -33.18
C ASN A 213 -3.49 -19.78 -32.98
N ASP A 214 -2.87 -19.09 -33.94
CA ASP A 214 -2.75 -17.65 -33.88
C ASP A 214 -4.09 -17.00 -34.21
N ASN A 215 -4.43 -15.95 -33.46
CA ASN A 215 -5.67 -15.24 -33.68
C ASN A 215 -5.48 -14.19 -34.79
N PRO A 216 -6.17 -14.28 -35.93
CA PRO A 216 -6.01 -13.32 -37.02
C PRO A 216 -6.47 -11.90 -36.65
N SER A 217 -7.26 -11.74 -35.58
CA SER A 217 -7.66 -10.42 -35.05
C SER A 217 -6.57 -9.75 -34.21
N PHE A 218 -5.49 -10.45 -33.84
CA PHE A 218 -4.41 -9.87 -33.05
C PHE A 218 -3.43 -9.12 -33.96
N LYS A 219 -3.42 -7.79 -33.85
CA LYS A 219 -2.57 -6.91 -34.68
C LYS A 219 -1.35 -6.35 -33.96
N HIS A 220 -1.31 -6.43 -32.64
CA HIS A 220 -0.27 -5.80 -31.82
C HIS A 220 0.90 -6.75 -31.52
N HIS A 221 1.48 -7.35 -32.57
CA HIS A 221 2.66 -8.19 -32.43
C HIS A 221 3.86 -7.35 -31.96
N PHE A 222 4.71 -7.93 -31.10
CA PHE A 222 5.90 -7.26 -30.60
C PHE A 222 7.12 -7.37 -31.53
N VAL A 223 7.05 -8.30 -32.47
CA VAL A 223 8.00 -8.46 -33.57
C VAL A 223 7.22 -8.65 -34.87
N ASP A 224 7.82 -8.29 -36.00
CA ASP A 224 7.26 -8.50 -37.33
C ASP A 224 7.53 -9.92 -37.87
N GLY A 225 7.26 -10.15 -39.16
CA GLY A 225 7.47 -11.44 -39.81
C GLY A 225 8.95 -11.86 -39.95
N GLU A 226 9.87 -10.91 -39.90
CA GLU A 226 11.32 -11.12 -39.96
C GLU A 226 11.94 -11.26 -38.57
N GLY A 227 11.15 -11.04 -37.51
CA GLY A 227 11.59 -11.08 -36.12
C GLY A 227 12.14 -9.74 -35.61
N MET A 228 12.02 -8.68 -36.39
CA MET A 228 12.42 -7.33 -36.00
C MET A 228 11.39 -6.72 -35.05
N VAL A 229 11.84 -5.86 -34.14
CA VAL A 229 10.98 -5.22 -33.13
C VAL A 229 9.98 -4.26 -33.80
N THR A 230 8.73 -4.26 -33.35
CA THR A 230 7.69 -3.30 -33.81
C THR A 230 7.55 -2.10 -32.86
N GLU A 231 6.87 -1.02 -33.26
CA GLU A 231 6.57 0.09 -32.34
C GLU A 231 5.76 -0.38 -31.12
N ALA A 232 4.81 -1.30 -31.33
CA ALA A 232 4.01 -1.87 -30.26
C ALA A 232 4.87 -2.68 -29.28
N GLY A 233 5.84 -3.45 -29.78
CA GLY A 233 6.78 -4.21 -28.97
C GLY A 233 7.64 -3.32 -28.08
N LEU A 234 8.25 -2.29 -28.68
CA LEU A 234 9.10 -1.36 -27.95
C LEU A 234 8.30 -0.50 -26.96
N LEU A 235 7.13 0.01 -27.36
CA LEU A 235 6.22 0.75 -26.48
C LEU A 235 5.84 -0.09 -25.25
N PHE A 236 5.44 -1.35 -25.45
CA PHE A 236 5.08 -2.23 -24.35
C PHE A 236 6.26 -2.48 -23.42
N PHE A 237 7.45 -2.75 -23.98
CA PHE A 237 8.66 -2.99 -23.21
C PHE A 237 9.05 -1.77 -22.35
N VAL A 238 9.13 -0.58 -22.95
CA VAL A 238 9.50 0.65 -22.25
C VAL A 238 8.47 1.00 -21.17
N SER A 239 7.17 0.81 -21.46
CA SER A 239 6.08 1.08 -20.51
C SER A 239 6.18 0.29 -19.21
N LEU A 240 6.86 -0.87 -19.19
CA LEU A 240 7.09 -1.64 -17.96
C LEU A 240 7.90 -0.88 -16.91
N PHE A 241 8.71 0.09 -17.33
CA PHE A 241 9.64 0.86 -16.50
C PHE A 241 9.25 2.33 -16.33
N LEU A 242 8.06 2.72 -16.80
CA LEU A 242 7.56 4.09 -16.72
C LEU A 242 6.48 4.27 -15.65
N GLU A 243 6.32 5.51 -15.18
CA GLU A 243 5.11 5.89 -14.48
C GLU A 243 3.91 5.86 -15.44
N LYS A 244 2.69 5.83 -14.88
CA LYS A 244 1.47 5.77 -15.69
C LYS A 244 1.37 6.96 -16.65
N ARG A 245 1.69 8.17 -16.20
CA ARG A 245 1.61 9.40 -17.00
C ARG A 245 2.51 9.36 -18.24
N ASP A 246 3.75 8.93 -18.08
CA ASP A 246 4.72 8.91 -19.18
C ASP A 246 4.38 7.86 -20.22
N ALA A 247 3.90 6.68 -19.78
CA ALA A 247 3.44 5.64 -20.69
C ALA A 247 2.22 6.10 -21.52
N ILE A 248 1.29 6.87 -20.92
CA ILE A 248 0.14 7.45 -21.63
C ILE A 248 0.60 8.52 -22.63
N TRP A 249 1.56 9.36 -22.23
CA TRP A 249 2.12 10.38 -23.12
C TRP A 249 2.76 9.73 -24.36
N MET A 250 3.54 8.66 -24.20
CA MET A 250 4.09 7.89 -25.33
C MET A 250 2.99 7.34 -26.25
N GLN A 251 1.93 6.76 -25.68
CA GLN A 251 0.81 6.20 -26.46
C GLN A 251 0.17 7.24 -27.38
N LYS A 252 0.07 8.51 -26.94
CA LYS A 252 -0.49 9.60 -27.75
C LYS A 252 0.34 9.95 -28.99
N LYS A 253 1.64 9.60 -29.03
CA LYS A 253 2.56 9.95 -30.12
C LYS A 253 2.90 8.78 -31.05
N ILE A 254 2.28 7.62 -30.86
CA ILE A 254 2.49 6.40 -31.66
C ILE A 254 1.20 6.02 -32.39
N ARG A 255 1.31 5.72 -33.69
CA ARG A 255 0.16 5.34 -34.52
C ARG A 255 -0.52 4.08 -33.98
N GLY A 256 -1.85 4.08 -33.95
CA GLY A 256 -2.66 2.96 -33.42
C GLY A 256 -2.88 2.97 -31.91
N PHE A 257 -2.30 3.90 -31.16
CA PHE A 257 -2.48 4.07 -29.71
C PHE A 257 -3.07 5.44 -29.31
N LYS A 258 -3.11 6.41 -30.22
CA LYS A 258 -3.73 7.73 -29.98
C LYS A 258 -5.26 7.67 -29.83
N GLY A 259 -5.92 6.75 -30.53
CA GLY A 259 -7.38 6.60 -30.51
C GLY A 259 -7.90 6.13 -29.15
N GLY A 260 -8.97 6.77 -28.66
CA GLY A 260 -9.67 6.41 -27.43
C GLY A 260 -11.20 6.50 -27.55
N THR A 261 -11.71 6.70 -28.77
CA THR A 261 -13.16 6.89 -29.04
C THR A 261 -13.91 5.57 -28.91
N GLU A 262 -13.32 4.47 -29.35
CA GLU A 262 -13.91 3.15 -29.25
C GLU A 262 -13.43 2.36 -28.02
N THR A 263 -14.33 1.59 -27.42
CA THR A 263 -14.03 0.79 -26.22
C THR A 263 -12.87 -0.18 -26.45
N TYR A 264 -12.72 -0.77 -27.64
CA TYR A 264 -11.63 -1.70 -27.90
C TYR A 264 -10.25 -1.01 -27.90
N GLN A 265 -10.18 0.24 -28.38
CA GLN A 265 -8.96 1.06 -28.37
C GLN A 265 -8.58 1.46 -26.93
N GLN A 266 -9.58 1.85 -26.13
CA GLN A 266 -9.41 2.10 -24.69
C GLN A 266 -8.83 0.87 -23.96
N MET A 267 -9.35 -0.33 -24.25
CA MET A 267 -8.82 -1.58 -23.67
C MET A 267 -7.36 -1.84 -24.11
N THR A 268 -7.01 -1.54 -25.36
CA THR A 268 -5.62 -1.63 -25.83
C THR A 268 -4.71 -0.72 -25.00
N ASN A 269 -5.04 0.56 -24.90
CA ASN A 269 -4.23 1.55 -24.18
C ASN A 269 -4.06 1.21 -22.69
N GLU A 270 -5.13 0.72 -22.04
CA GLU A 270 -5.06 0.24 -20.66
C GLU A 270 -4.13 -0.96 -20.50
N VAL A 271 -4.20 -1.96 -21.39
CA VAL A 271 -3.36 -3.17 -21.32
C VAL A 271 -1.89 -2.83 -21.48
N PHE A 272 -1.56 -1.93 -22.40
CA PHE A 272 -0.17 -1.58 -22.73
C PHE A 272 0.58 -0.89 -21.59
N CYS A 273 -0.14 -0.27 -20.66
CA CYS A 273 0.47 0.32 -19.48
C CYS A 273 0.03 -0.38 -18.17
N ARG A 274 -0.67 -1.52 -18.17
CA ARG A 274 -1.29 -2.01 -16.92
C ARG A 274 -0.33 -2.46 -15.82
N SER A 275 0.75 -3.13 -16.20
CA SER A 275 1.69 -3.83 -15.30
C SER A 275 3.06 -3.18 -15.40
N ARG A 276 3.34 -2.21 -14.54
CA ARG A 276 4.57 -1.38 -14.59
C ARG A 276 5.34 -1.45 -13.28
N ILE A 277 6.52 -0.85 -13.28
CA ILE A 277 7.31 -0.55 -12.10
C ILE A 277 6.48 0.27 -11.10
N SER A 278 6.62 -0.05 -9.81
CA SER A 278 6.07 0.75 -8.72
C SER A 278 7.22 1.52 -8.08
N LEU A 279 7.33 2.81 -8.40
CA LEU A 279 8.38 3.65 -7.82
C LEU A 279 8.23 3.76 -6.29
N PRO A 280 9.35 3.88 -5.55
CA PRO A 280 9.33 4.22 -4.13
C PRO A 280 8.64 5.58 -3.93
N LYS A 281 7.52 5.60 -3.18
CA LYS A 281 6.83 6.84 -2.85
C LYS A 281 7.50 7.50 -1.67
N LEU A 282 7.73 8.81 -1.76
CA LEU A 282 8.21 9.61 -0.65
C LEU A 282 7.12 9.66 0.44
N LYS A 283 7.46 9.31 1.68
CA LYS A 283 6.53 9.45 2.81
C LYS A 283 6.16 10.92 2.92
N LEU A 284 4.87 11.24 2.85
CA LEU A 284 4.38 12.60 3.08
C LEU A 284 4.31 12.81 4.59
N GLU A 285 5.01 13.83 5.10
CA GLU A 285 4.87 14.22 6.50
C GLU A 285 3.44 14.71 6.72
N SER A 286 2.81 14.15 7.74
CA SER A 286 1.47 14.55 8.14
C SER A 286 1.60 15.78 9.03
N LEU A 287 1.49 16.97 8.44
CA LEU A 287 1.35 18.21 9.20
C LEU A 287 0.16 18.08 10.16
N ARG A 288 0.41 18.35 11.45
CA ARG A 288 -0.50 18.12 12.57
C ARG A 288 -1.27 19.39 12.95
N THR A 289 -1.89 20.04 11.97
CA THR A 289 -2.72 21.25 12.21
C THR A 289 -4.21 20.97 12.01
N ASP A 290 -5.04 21.87 12.54
CA ASP A 290 -6.51 21.83 12.43
C ASP A 290 -6.97 21.92 10.97
N ASP A 291 -6.38 22.84 10.19
CA ASP A 291 -6.57 22.93 8.74
C ASP A 291 -6.39 21.58 8.07
N TRP A 292 -5.25 20.91 8.29
CA TRP A 292 -4.97 19.61 7.68
C TRP A 292 -5.93 18.51 8.12
N MET A 293 -6.40 18.55 9.36
CA MET A 293 -7.39 17.60 9.86
C MET A 293 -8.74 17.79 9.17
N LEU A 294 -9.23 19.04 9.08
CA LEU A 294 -10.47 19.38 8.38
C LEU A 294 -10.42 18.91 6.93
N LEU A 295 -9.34 19.22 6.22
CA LEU A 295 -9.11 18.85 4.83
C LEU A 295 -9.15 17.32 4.63
N ASP A 296 -8.53 16.58 5.55
CA ASP A 296 -8.46 15.12 5.49
C ASP A 296 -9.83 14.47 5.76
N MET A 297 -10.61 15.04 6.69
CA MET A 297 -11.99 14.60 6.97
C MET A 297 -12.93 14.87 5.79
N LEU A 298 -12.89 16.08 5.20
CA LEU A 298 -13.69 16.42 4.01
C LEU A 298 -13.35 15.53 2.81
N ASN A 299 -12.06 15.26 2.61
CA ASN A 299 -11.56 14.33 1.60
C ASN A 299 -12.00 12.88 1.85
N GLU A 300 -12.21 12.47 3.09
CA GLU A 300 -12.78 11.15 3.38
C GLU A 300 -14.29 11.12 3.08
N LEU A 301 -15.04 12.15 3.49
CA LEU A 301 -16.50 12.23 3.35
C LEU A 301 -17.00 12.15 1.91
N VAL A 302 -16.24 12.66 0.93
CA VAL A 302 -16.58 12.54 -0.51
C VAL A 302 -16.38 11.15 -1.10
N ARG A 303 -15.45 10.36 -0.55
CA ARG A 303 -15.09 9.06 -1.11
C ARG A 303 -16.16 8.03 -0.78
N CYS A 304 -16.45 7.14 -1.71
CA CYS A 304 -17.38 6.04 -1.46
C CYS A 304 -16.74 5.03 -0.51
N PRO A 305 -17.43 4.56 0.55
CA PRO A 305 -16.97 3.41 1.32
C PRO A 305 -16.82 2.18 0.42
N LYS A 306 -15.66 1.51 0.44
CA LYS A 306 -15.41 0.33 -0.42
C LYS A 306 -16.50 -0.75 -0.37
N PRO A 307 -17.04 -1.14 0.80
CA PRO A 307 -18.11 -2.13 0.86
C PRO A 307 -19.37 -1.75 0.06
N LEU A 308 -19.68 -0.44 -0.02
CA LEU A 308 -20.76 0.11 -0.83
C LEU A 308 -20.37 0.15 -2.30
N TYR A 309 -19.20 0.70 -2.64
CA TYR A 309 -18.72 0.82 -4.02
C TYR A 309 -18.68 -0.52 -4.77
N ASP A 310 -18.24 -1.58 -4.08
CA ASP A 310 -18.19 -2.95 -4.62
C ASP A 310 -19.60 -3.53 -4.90
N ARG A 311 -20.68 -2.88 -4.43
CA ARG A 311 -22.09 -3.25 -4.64
C ARG A 311 -22.89 -2.23 -5.44
N LEU A 312 -22.28 -1.14 -5.91
CA LEU A 312 -22.93 -0.16 -6.76
C LEU A 312 -22.97 -0.62 -8.23
N ARG A 313 -23.95 -0.12 -8.98
CA ARG A 313 -24.02 -0.28 -10.44
C ARG A 313 -22.92 0.54 -11.10
N GLU A 314 -22.51 0.19 -12.32
CA GLU A 314 -21.43 0.93 -13.01
C GLU A 314 -21.74 2.42 -13.19
N LYS A 315 -22.99 2.77 -13.51
CA LYS A 315 -23.39 4.19 -13.64
C LYS A 315 -23.21 4.98 -12.34
N ASP A 316 -23.41 4.35 -11.19
CA ASP A 316 -23.27 4.98 -9.88
C ASP A 316 -21.80 4.99 -9.45
N ARG A 317 -21.02 3.96 -9.83
CA ARG A 317 -19.56 3.89 -9.64
C ARG A 317 -18.81 4.94 -10.46
N ALA A 318 -19.27 5.21 -11.67
CA ALA A 318 -18.66 6.19 -12.58
C ALA A 318 -18.66 7.61 -11.97
N ARG A 319 -19.62 7.94 -11.09
CA ARG A 319 -19.67 9.22 -10.36
C ARG A 319 -18.49 9.46 -9.43
N PHE A 320 -17.77 8.40 -9.05
CA PHE A 320 -16.56 8.48 -8.22
C PHE A 320 -15.27 8.43 -9.04
N ARG A 321 -15.36 8.41 -10.38
CA ARG A 321 -14.20 8.38 -11.26
C ARG A 321 -13.88 9.81 -11.70
N VAL A 322 -12.66 10.24 -11.43
CA VAL A 322 -12.13 11.54 -11.86
C VAL A 322 -11.06 11.31 -12.94
N PRO A 323 -10.96 12.14 -13.98
CA PRO A 323 -9.88 12.04 -14.96
C PRO A 323 -8.50 12.05 -14.27
N VAL A 324 -7.52 11.39 -14.89
CA VAL A 324 -6.12 11.62 -14.50
C VAL A 324 -5.76 13.02 -15.00
N ASP A 325 -5.27 13.89 -14.10
CA ASP A 325 -4.81 15.23 -14.45
C ASP A 325 -3.58 15.09 -15.38
N ILE A 326 -3.79 15.22 -16.70
CA ILE A 326 -2.76 15.38 -17.72
C ILE A 326 -3.05 16.74 -18.36
N LEU A 327 -2.11 17.67 -18.27
CA LEU A 327 -2.25 18.94 -18.97
C LEU A 327 -2.38 18.66 -20.49
N PRO A 328 -3.30 19.31 -21.21
CA PRO A 328 -3.36 19.22 -22.65
C PRO A 328 -2.05 19.76 -23.26
N ASP A 329 -1.48 19.04 -24.23
CA ASP A 329 -0.40 19.58 -25.07
C ASP A 329 -0.98 20.72 -25.92
N GLU A 330 -0.20 21.78 -26.22
CA GLU A 330 -0.63 22.91 -27.06
C GLU A 330 -1.09 22.47 -28.47
N ASP A 331 -0.65 21.29 -28.95
CA ASP A 331 -1.02 20.70 -30.25
C ASP A 331 -2.30 19.83 -30.22
N ASP A 332 -2.91 19.58 -29.05
CA ASP A 332 -4.17 18.80 -28.93
C ASP A 332 -5.39 19.73 -29.19
N THR A 333 -5.55 20.20 -30.43
CA THR A 333 -6.72 21.01 -30.87
C THR A 333 -8.02 20.20 -30.99
N ASP A 334 -7.95 18.86 -30.96
CA ASP A 334 -9.09 17.94 -30.94
C ASP A 334 -9.32 17.37 -29.53
N GLY A 335 -9.83 18.20 -28.62
CA GLY A 335 -10.25 17.81 -27.26
C GLY A 335 -11.49 16.90 -27.19
N GLY A 336 -11.67 15.97 -28.15
CA GLY A 336 -12.90 15.17 -28.30
C GLY A 336 -12.84 13.71 -27.81
N GLY A 337 -11.69 13.19 -27.40
CA GLY A 337 -11.55 11.79 -26.95
C GLY A 337 -11.78 11.62 -25.45
N GLU A 338 -12.68 10.72 -25.03
CA GLU A 338 -12.78 10.29 -23.62
C GLU A 338 -11.48 9.57 -23.21
N ASP A 339 -10.70 10.15 -22.30
CA ASP A 339 -9.54 9.48 -21.69
C ASP A 339 -10.02 8.26 -20.87
N PRO A 340 -9.57 7.03 -21.19
CA PRO A 340 -9.93 5.83 -20.42
C PRO A 340 -9.35 5.84 -19.00
N PHE A 341 -8.32 6.63 -18.74
CA PHE A 341 -7.61 6.64 -17.47
C PHE A 341 -8.30 7.54 -16.45
N LYS A 342 -8.85 6.91 -15.40
CA LYS A 342 -9.54 7.62 -14.31
C LYS A 342 -9.02 7.18 -12.94
N ASN A 343 -8.84 8.14 -12.03
CA ASN A 343 -8.64 7.90 -10.60
C ASN A 343 -10.01 7.64 -9.93
N THR A 344 -10.06 6.82 -8.89
CA THR A 344 -11.33 6.45 -8.22
C THR A 344 -11.35 6.93 -6.76
N LEU A 345 -12.36 7.71 -6.39
CA LEU A 345 -12.59 8.25 -5.05
C LEU A 345 -13.27 7.21 -4.14
N VAL A 346 -12.50 6.21 -3.68
CA VAL A 346 -12.98 5.13 -2.79
C VAL A 346 -12.13 5.04 -1.53
N ARG A 347 -12.78 4.81 -0.38
CA ARG A 347 -12.13 4.60 0.92
C ARG A 347 -11.63 3.17 1.04
N HIS A 348 -10.40 2.97 1.51
CA HIS A 348 -9.81 1.63 1.65
C HIS A 348 -9.90 1.06 3.07
N GLN A 349 -9.91 1.92 4.09
CA GLN A 349 -9.99 1.57 5.50
C GLN A 349 -10.88 2.56 6.24
N ASP A 350 -11.44 2.16 7.38
CA ASP A 350 -12.18 3.08 8.26
C ASP A 350 -11.20 4.00 8.99
N ARG A 351 -11.23 5.29 8.65
CA ARG A 351 -10.37 6.33 9.23
C ARG A 351 -11.06 7.12 10.34
N PHE A 352 -12.34 6.86 10.63
CA PHE A 352 -13.06 7.56 11.69
C PHE A 352 -12.38 7.46 13.05
N PRO A 353 -11.88 6.28 13.50
CA PRO A 353 -11.16 6.19 14.78
C PRO A 353 -9.95 7.13 14.84
N TYR A 354 -9.20 7.24 13.74
CA TYR A 354 -8.07 8.15 13.64
C TYR A 354 -8.52 9.62 13.75
N PHE A 355 -9.59 10.00 13.04
CA PHE A 355 -10.12 11.37 13.11
C PHE A 355 -10.62 11.75 14.50
N ALA A 356 -11.38 10.89 15.16
CA ALA A 356 -11.90 11.16 16.50
C ALA A 356 -10.77 11.36 17.53
N LEU A 357 -9.77 10.46 17.52
CA LEU A 357 -8.61 10.57 18.42
C LEU A 357 -7.78 11.82 18.13
N ARG A 358 -7.52 12.09 16.85
CA ARG A 358 -6.76 13.27 16.41
C ARG A 358 -7.48 14.57 16.76
N TYR A 359 -8.80 14.61 16.62
CA TYR A 359 -9.60 15.77 17.00
C TYR A 359 -9.47 16.05 18.50
N PHE A 360 -9.66 15.04 19.35
CA PHE A 360 -9.51 15.20 20.80
C PHE A 360 -8.11 15.71 21.20
N ASP A 361 -7.05 15.18 20.58
CA ASP A 361 -5.68 15.58 20.87
C ASP A 361 -5.36 17.00 20.36
N LEU A 362 -5.66 17.32 19.10
CA LEU A 362 -5.33 18.62 18.50
C LEU A 362 -6.08 19.77 19.17
N LYS A 363 -7.38 19.57 19.42
CA LYS A 363 -8.23 20.54 20.14
C LYS A 363 -7.97 20.57 21.64
N LYS A 364 -7.04 19.73 22.14
CA LYS A 364 -6.69 19.62 23.56
C LYS A 364 -7.90 19.39 24.47
N VAL A 365 -8.95 18.73 23.96
CA VAL A 365 -10.26 18.56 24.64
C VAL A 365 -10.10 18.02 26.05
N PHE A 366 -9.24 17.02 26.23
CA PHE A 366 -9.05 16.39 27.54
C PHE A 366 -7.85 16.96 28.29
N THR A 367 -8.09 17.23 29.57
CA THR A 367 -7.09 17.62 30.57
C THR A 367 -6.14 16.47 30.88
N SER A 368 -6.66 15.28 31.22
CA SER A 368 -5.87 14.15 31.71
C SER A 368 -5.94 12.89 30.84
N LEU A 369 -7.07 12.62 30.17
CA LEU A 369 -7.25 11.44 29.33
C LEU A 369 -6.33 11.50 28.11
N ARG A 370 -5.52 10.45 27.91
CA ARG A 370 -4.61 10.29 26.77
C ARG A 370 -4.77 8.92 26.13
N PHE A 371 -4.43 8.88 24.84
CA PHE A 371 -4.50 7.68 24.02
C PHE A 371 -3.13 7.07 23.82
N HIS A 372 -3.11 5.77 23.59
CA HIS A 372 -1.90 4.99 23.39
C HIS A 372 -1.24 5.34 22.04
N ILE A 373 -0.03 5.90 22.07
CA ILE A 373 0.75 6.28 20.88
C ILE A 373 1.92 5.31 20.70
N ASP A 374 2.09 4.80 19.48
CA ASP A 374 3.25 4.01 19.06
C ASP A 374 4.35 4.95 18.58
N LEU A 375 5.53 4.84 19.20
CA LEU A 375 6.71 5.68 18.97
C LEU A 375 7.83 4.92 18.24
N GLY A 376 7.59 3.66 17.86
CA GLY A 376 8.54 2.82 17.14
C GLY A 376 9.02 1.61 17.94
N THR A 377 9.94 0.86 17.35
CA THR A 377 10.54 -0.34 17.95
C THR A 377 11.94 -0.05 18.46
N TYR A 378 12.18 -0.32 19.74
CA TYR A 378 13.51 -0.31 20.32
C TYR A 378 14.18 -1.67 20.12
N HIS A 379 15.27 -1.68 19.36
CA HIS A 379 16.20 -2.79 19.28
C HIS A 379 17.25 -2.62 20.38
N PHE A 380 16.92 -3.03 21.60
CA PHE A 380 17.69 -2.70 22.80
C PHE A 380 18.91 -3.59 23.03
N ALA A 381 19.01 -4.73 22.35
CA ALA A 381 20.20 -5.57 22.34
C ALA A 381 20.29 -6.36 21.03
N ILE A 382 21.49 -6.37 20.44
CA ILE A 382 21.79 -7.05 19.19
C ILE A 382 23.07 -7.86 19.44
N TYR A 383 23.02 -9.15 19.12
CA TYR A 383 24.18 -10.04 19.26
C TYR A 383 24.06 -11.23 18.32
N LYS A 384 25.20 -11.82 17.97
CA LYS A 384 25.25 -13.04 17.16
C LYS A 384 24.72 -14.24 17.94
N LYS A 385 23.80 -14.98 17.34
CA LYS A 385 23.30 -16.24 17.86
C LYS A 385 23.33 -17.30 16.76
N VAL A 386 23.91 -18.46 17.05
CA VAL A 386 23.89 -19.59 16.10
C VAL A 386 22.47 -20.16 16.00
N ILE A 387 21.95 -20.21 14.78
CA ILE A 387 20.68 -20.83 14.41
C ILE A 387 20.95 -21.88 13.33
N GLY A 388 20.67 -23.14 13.64
CA GLY A 388 21.16 -24.28 12.89
C GLY A 388 22.69 -24.31 12.91
N GLU A 389 23.28 -24.09 11.76
CA GLU A 389 24.73 -24.12 11.55
C GLU A 389 25.32 -22.73 11.25
N GLN A 390 24.48 -21.68 11.22
CA GLN A 390 24.91 -20.33 10.83
C GLN A 390 24.70 -19.30 11.95
N PRO A 391 25.62 -18.32 12.10
CA PRO A 391 25.44 -17.20 13.01
C PRO A 391 24.43 -16.20 12.43
N GLU A 392 23.41 -15.87 13.21
CA GLU A 392 22.35 -14.92 12.85
C GLU A 392 22.31 -13.74 13.83
N ASP A 393 21.88 -12.58 13.35
CA ASP A 393 21.67 -11.40 14.21
C ASP A 393 20.39 -11.54 15.03
N ARG A 394 20.57 -11.74 16.34
CA ARG A 394 19.47 -11.77 17.28
C ARG A 394 19.23 -10.37 17.82
N HIS A 395 18.13 -9.78 17.38
CA HIS A 395 17.59 -8.56 17.96
C HIS A 395 16.62 -8.91 19.08
N LEU A 396 16.88 -8.37 20.28
CA LEU A 396 15.87 -8.27 21.33
C LEU A 396 15.17 -6.93 21.16
N THR A 397 13.85 -6.99 20.91
CA THR A 397 13.07 -5.82 20.54
C THR A 397 11.90 -5.59 21.48
N ARG A 398 11.50 -4.33 21.61
CA ARG A 398 10.28 -3.92 22.29
C ARG A 398 9.67 -2.71 21.58
N ASN A 399 8.36 -2.68 21.42
CA ASN A 399 7.68 -1.48 20.96
C ASN A 399 7.67 -0.43 22.09
N LEU A 400 7.96 0.81 21.72
CA LEU A 400 7.95 1.95 22.61
C LEU A 400 6.62 2.67 22.47
N TYR A 401 6.00 2.92 23.61
CA TYR A 401 4.69 3.54 23.69
C TYR A 401 4.72 4.77 24.58
N GLY A 402 3.85 5.73 24.27
CA GLY A 402 3.63 6.93 25.04
C GLY A 402 2.14 7.20 25.29
N PHE A 403 1.85 7.95 26.34
CA PHE A 403 0.52 8.51 26.64
C PHE A 403 0.65 10.03 26.76
N GLY A 404 0.41 10.70 25.65
CA GLY A 404 0.45 12.15 25.48
C GLY A 404 -0.42 12.53 24.30
N ARG A 405 -0.56 13.82 23.99
CA ARG A 405 -1.24 14.21 22.75
C ARG A 405 -0.30 13.89 21.59
N ILE A 406 -0.84 13.49 20.44
CA ILE A 406 0.01 13.07 19.31
C ILE A 406 1.04 14.14 18.89
N GLN A 407 0.70 15.42 18.99
CA GLN A 407 1.59 16.55 18.68
C GLN A 407 2.74 16.73 19.69
N ASP A 408 2.58 16.26 20.93
CA ASP A 408 3.63 16.33 21.96
C ASP A 408 4.82 15.42 21.60
N PHE A 409 4.63 14.47 20.68
CA PHE A 409 5.67 13.58 20.15
C PHE A 409 6.27 14.06 18.82
N ALA A 410 6.17 15.36 18.49
CA ALA A 410 6.88 15.94 17.35
C ALA A 410 8.41 15.75 17.47
N GLU A 411 9.13 15.74 16.35
CA GLU A 411 10.57 15.46 16.36
C GLU A 411 11.38 16.51 17.14
N GLU A 412 10.90 17.76 17.16
CA GLU A 412 11.44 18.88 17.93
C GLU A 412 11.40 18.64 19.46
N HIS A 413 10.39 17.92 19.95
CA HIS A 413 10.22 17.59 21.37
C HIS A 413 10.93 16.29 21.79
N ARG A 414 11.66 15.64 20.87
CA ARG A 414 12.34 14.37 21.13
C ARG A 414 13.54 14.59 22.07
N PRO A 415 13.69 13.83 23.16
CA PRO A 415 14.87 13.92 24.04
C PRO A 415 16.18 13.59 23.32
N GLU A 416 17.30 14.16 23.76
CA GLU A 416 18.61 13.95 23.11
C GLU A 416 19.07 12.49 23.14
N GLU A 417 18.81 11.77 24.23
CA GLU A 417 19.10 10.34 24.33
C GLU A 417 18.39 9.52 23.24
N TRP A 418 17.14 9.91 22.95
CA TRP A 418 16.35 9.32 21.86
C TRP A 418 16.90 9.71 20.50
N LYS A 419 17.20 11.00 20.26
CA LYS A 419 17.76 11.48 18.99
C LYS A 419 19.02 10.71 18.60
N ARG A 420 19.89 10.38 19.57
CA ARG A 420 21.11 9.57 19.36
C ARG A 420 20.84 8.12 18.94
N LEU A 421 19.70 7.55 19.36
CA LEU A 421 19.33 6.16 19.10
C LEU A 421 18.45 5.98 17.87
N VAL A 422 17.73 7.02 17.44
CA VAL A 422 16.83 6.92 16.28
C VAL A 422 17.62 6.68 14.99
N ARG A 423 17.22 5.65 14.25
CA ARG A 423 17.76 5.29 12.94
C ARG A 423 16.64 5.20 11.93
N ASP A 424 16.84 5.81 10.76
CA ASP A 424 15.86 5.76 9.69
C ASP A 424 15.68 4.33 9.16
N LEU A 425 14.43 3.87 9.11
CA LEU A 425 14.02 2.58 8.55
C LEU A 425 14.24 2.48 7.04
N ASP A 426 14.58 3.60 6.39
CA ASP A 426 15.01 3.59 5.00
C ASP A 426 16.34 2.81 4.82
N TYR A 427 17.06 2.54 5.92
CA TYR A 427 18.29 1.75 6.00
C TYR A 427 18.10 0.48 6.84
N PHE A 428 18.74 -0.63 6.44
CA PHE A 428 18.81 -1.83 7.27
C PHE A 428 19.97 -1.69 8.26
N GLU A 429 19.69 -1.55 9.55
CA GLU A 429 20.75 -1.43 10.56
C GLU A 429 21.46 -2.77 10.74
N THR A 430 22.80 -2.75 10.66
CA THR A 430 23.66 -3.94 10.73
C THR A 430 24.66 -3.86 11.88
N GLY A 431 24.71 -2.74 12.60
CA GLY A 431 25.50 -2.60 13.80
C GLY A 431 24.92 -3.39 14.97
N ASP A 432 25.81 -3.76 15.89
CA ASP A 432 25.44 -4.45 17.14
C ASP A 432 24.95 -3.47 18.22
N LYS A 433 24.90 -2.17 17.91
CA LYS A 433 24.50 -1.11 18.85
C LYS A 433 22.97 -1.01 18.94
N PRO A 434 22.43 -0.70 20.13
CA PRO A 434 21.01 -0.43 20.28
C PRO A 434 20.55 0.73 19.42
N TYR A 435 19.33 0.63 18.89
CA TYR A 435 18.72 1.69 18.10
C TYR A 435 17.19 1.66 18.18
N ILE A 436 16.56 2.80 17.89
CA ILE A 436 15.11 2.94 17.79
C ILE A 436 14.75 3.13 16.32
N SER A 437 13.83 2.33 15.81
CA SER A 437 13.35 2.51 14.43
C SER A 437 12.63 3.85 14.29
N GLN A 438 13.02 4.68 13.32
CA GLN A 438 12.30 5.90 13.02
C GLN A 438 10.90 5.59 12.50
N THR A 439 9.90 6.02 13.26
CA THR A 439 8.50 5.93 12.87
C THR A 439 7.81 7.23 13.17
N THR A 440 6.95 7.70 12.27
CA THR A 440 6.05 8.80 12.59
C THR A 440 5.11 8.36 13.73
N PRO A 441 5.02 9.10 14.84
CA PRO A 441 4.13 8.72 15.93
C PRO A 441 2.69 8.60 15.45
N HIS A 442 2.02 7.52 15.87
CA HIS A 442 0.67 7.20 15.44
C HIS A 442 -0.10 6.46 16.54
N TYR A 443 -1.43 6.56 16.54
CA TYR A 443 -2.26 5.85 17.51
C TYR A 443 -2.11 4.33 17.38
N HIS A 444 -1.87 3.65 18.51
CA HIS A 444 -1.75 2.21 18.57
C HIS A 444 -3.14 1.55 18.59
N ILE A 445 -3.78 1.50 17.42
CA ILE A 445 -5.08 0.84 17.22
C ILE A 445 -4.84 -0.61 16.80
N GLU A 446 -4.95 -1.56 17.73
CA GLU A 446 -4.81 -2.99 17.43
C GLU A 446 -6.15 -3.72 17.63
N LYS A 447 -6.55 -4.54 16.64
CA LYS A 447 -7.76 -5.37 16.69
C LYS A 447 -9.05 -4.59 17.06
N GLY A 448 -9.14 -3.34 16.60
CA GLY A 448 -10.30 -2.47 16.85
C GLY A 448 -10.39 -1.96 18.28
N LYS A 449 -9.26 -1.83 18.98
CA LYS A 449 -9.17 -1.26 20.33
C LYS A 449 -8.09 -0.18 20.39
N ILE A 450 -8.27 0.77 21.30
CA ILE A 450 -7.28 1.80 21.64
C ILE A 450 -7.05 1.77 23.16
N GLY A 451 -5.79 1.80 23.57
CA GLY A 451 -5.44 1.92 24.98
C GLY A 451 -5.64 3.35 25.48
N LEU A 452 -6.09 3.51 26.72
CA LEU A 452 -6.28 4.80 27.37
C LEU A 452 -5.64 4.84 28.74
N ARG A 453 -5.31 6.05 29.17
CA ARG A 453 -4.76 6.33 30.49
C ARG A 453 -5.11 7.74 30.91
N PHE A 454 -5.39 7.93 32.20
CA PHE A 454 -5.45 9.26 32.80
C PHE A 454 -4.06 9.67 33.30
N VAL A 455 -3.48 10.68 32.67
CA VAL A 455 -2.10 11.12 32.89
C VAL A 455 -2.10 12.37 33.77
N PRO A 456 -1.42 12.37 34.94
CA PRO A 456 -1.23 13.56 35.75
C PRO A 456 -0.39 14.62 35.03
N GLU A 457 -0.57 15.89 35.40
CA GLU A 457 0.28 16.98 34.91
C GLU A 457 1.76 16.75 35.25
N GLY A 458 2.65 17.08 34.31
CA GLY A 458 4.10 16.96 34.49
C GLY A 458 4.67 15.53 34.35
N GLN A 459 3.87 14.51 34.03
CA GLN A 459 4.39 13.16 33.79
C GLN A 459 5.27 13.12 32.53
N HIS A 460 6.41 12.44 32.62
CA HIS A 460 7.31 12.23 31.49
C HIS A 460 6.63 11.44 30.36
N LEU A 461 6.65 11.99 29.15
CA LEU A 461 5.94 11.46 27.98
C LEU A 461 6.69 10.35 27.24
N TRP A 462 8.03 10.47 27.17
CA TRP A 462 8.89 9.56 26.42
C TRP A 462 9.35 8.38 27.30
N PRO A 463 9.36 7.14 26.81
CA PRO A 463 9.93 6.04 27.59
C PRO A 463 11.45 6.16 27.69
N SER A 464 12.00 5.87 28.87
CA SER A 464 13.46 5.81 29.09
C SER A 464 14.07 4.68 28.25
N PRO A 465 15.22 4.91 27.58
CA PRO A 465 15.91 3.87 26.82
C PRO A 465 16.76 2.93 27.69
N GLU A 466 16.72 3.05 29.03
CA GLU A 466 17.48 2.21 29.97
C GLU A 466 17.13 0.73 29.88
N VAL A 467 18.15 -0.12 30.02
CA VAL A 467 18.04 -1.58 29.87
C VAL A 467 18.61 -2.26 31.11
N GLY A 468 17.80 -3.10 31.75
CA GLY A 468 18.24 -3.96 32.86
C GLY A 468 18.79 -5.31 32.39
N THR A 469 19.09 -6.19 33.34
CA THR A 469 19.60 -7.55 33.10
C THR A 469 18.66 -8.63 33.66
N THR A 470 18.55 -9.76 32.97
CA THR A 470 17.87 -10.96 33.48
C THR A 470 18.76 -11.70 34.47
N ARG A 471 18.16 -12.65 35.22
CA ARG A 471 18.90 -13.61 36.06
C ARG A 471 19.95 -14.43 35.28
N THR A 472 19.81 -14.52 33.95
CA THR A 472 20.76 -15.21 33.06
C THR A 472 21.79 -14.25 32.44
N GLY A 473 21.91 -13.02 32.95
CA GLY A 473 22.83 -11.99 32.45
C GLY A 473 22.46 -11.34 31.11
N ARG A 474 21.28 -11.64 30.54
CA ARG A 474 20.86 -11.06 29.25
C ARG A 474 20.16 -9.72 29.44
N SER A 475 20.32 -8.80 28.49
CA SER A 475 19.57 -7.55 28.47
C SER A 475 18.05 -7.77 28.49
N LYS A 476 17.34 -7.00 29.31
CA LYS A 476 15.88 -6.97 29.38
C LYS A 476 15.41 -5.54 29.52
N TYR A 477 14.60 -5.11 28.56
CA TYR A 477 13.87 -3.87 28.65
C TYR A 477 12.55 -4.10 29.39
N ALA A 478 12.36 -3.41 30.52
CA ALA A 478 11.11 -3.39 31.27
C ALA A 478 10.35 -2.11 30.94
N GLN A 479 9.17 -2.25 30.33
CA GLN A 479 8.33 -1.10 30.05
C GLN A 479 7.85 -0.48 31.36
N ASP A 480 7.98 0.85 31.47
CA ASP A 480 7.46 1.59 32.60
C ASP A 480 5.95 1.37 32.74
N LYS A 481 5.48 0.96 33.93
CA LYS A 481 4.05 0.78 34.24
C LYS A 481 3.27 2.10 34.12
N ARG A 482 3.94 3.24 34.19
CA ARG A 482 3.37 4.57 33.93
C ARG A 482 3.03 4.79 32.44
N LEU A 483 3.61 3.96 31.57
CA LEU A 483 3.41 3.98 30.11
C LEU A 483 2.69 2.71 29.61
N THR A 484 1.91 2.06 30.49
CA THR A 484 0.96 1.00 30.10
C THR A 484 -0.46 1.51 30.16
N ALA A 485 -1.32 0.99 29.28
CA ALA A 485 -2.74 1.34 29.28
C ALA A 485 -3.40 0.94 30.61
N GLU A 486 -4.27 1.80 31.12
CA GLU A 486 -5.11 1.52 32.29
C GLU A 486 -6.35 0.72 31.87
N ALA A 487 -6.88 1.04 30.69
CA ALA A 487 -7.96 0.29 30.05
C ALA A 487 -7.81 0.31 28.54
N PHE A 488 -8.53 -0.58 27.86
CA PHE A 488 -8.70 -0.56 26.42
C PHE A 488 -10.15 -0.29 26.05
N LEU A 489 -10.36 0.72 25.22
CA LEU A 489 -11.63 1.10 24.64
C LEU A 489 -11.79 0.48 23.25
N SER A 490 -12.97 -0.07 22.96
CA SER A 490 -13.33 -0.47 21.60
C SER A 490 -13.44 0.77 20.70
N VAL A 491 -12.84 0.77 19.50
CA VAL A 491 -12.94 1.93 18.58
C VAL A 491 -14.37 2.26 18.17
N HIS A 492 -15.29 1.29 18.27
CA HIS A 492 -16.71 1.52 18.03
C HIS A 492 -17.40 2.36 19.13
N GLU A 493 -16.76 2.57 20.28
CA GLU A 493 -17.24 3.50 21.31
C GLU A 493 -16.76 4.94 21.08
N LEU A 494 -15.82 5.19 20.16
CA LEU A 494 -15.38 6.54 19.84
C LEU A 494 -16.49 7.38 19.20
N MET A 495 -17.36 6.76 18.39
CA MET A 495 -18.51 7.43 17.78
C MET A 495 -19.52 7.91 18.84
N PRO A 496 -20.03 7.06 19.75
CA PRO A 496 -20.91 7.53 20.81
C PRO A 496 -20.21 8.46 21.81
N MET A 497 -18.91 8.27 22.09
CA MET A 497 -18.12 9.18 22.92
C MET A 497 -18.08 10.60 22.34
N MET A 498 -17.77 10.72 21.05
CA MET A 498 -17.73 12.00 20.35
C MET A 498 -19.12 12.63 20.24
N PHE A 499 -20.15 11.83 19.93
CA PHE A 499 -21.52 12.33 19.89
C PHE A 499 -21.98 12.86 21.26
N TYR A 500 -21.70 12.13 22.33
CA TYR A 500 -21.99 12.57 23.69
C TYR A 500 -21.27 13.87 24.05
N TYR A 501 -19.99 14.00 23.67
CA TYR A 501 -19.24 15.24 23.84
C TYR A 501 -19.93 16.43 23.15
N PHE A 502 -20.36 16.28 21.89
CA PHE A 502 -21.09 17.35 21.18
C PHE A 502 -22.42 17.70 21.85
N LEU A 503 -23.21 16.70 22.28
CA LEU A 503 -24.48 16.97 22.98
C LEU A 503 -24.26 17.74 24.30
N LEU A 504 -23.15 17.50 25.00
CA LEU A 504 -22.84 18.23 26.22
C LEU A 504 -22.45 19.69 25.94
N ARG A 505 -21.76 19.96 24.84
CA ARG A 505 -21.37 21.33 24.45
C ARG A 505 -22.54 22.25 24.15
N GLU A 506 -23.70 21.69 23.80
CA GLU A 506 -24.95 22.46 23.65
C GLU A 506 -25.43 23.05 25.00
N LYS A 507 -24.98 22.50 26.13
CA LYS A 507 -25.44 22.89 27.48
C LYS A 507 -24.33 23.41 28.39
N TYR A 508 -23.08 23.00 28.17
CA TYR A 508 -21.96 23.25 29.06
C TYR A 508 -20.75 23.81 28.29
N SER A 509 -19.80 24.44 28.99
CA SER A 509 -18.51 24.79 28.38
C SER A 509 -17.75 23.55 27.89
N GLU A 510 -16.76 23.75 27.03
CA GLU A 510 -15.93 22.67 26.49
C GLU A 510 -15.22 21.88 27.59
N GLU A 511 -14.68 22.59 28.59
CA GLU A 511 -13.98 21.97 29.72
C GLU A 511 -14.93 21.09 30.55
N VAL A 512 -16.12 21.62 30.89
CA VAL A 512 -17.13 20.86 31.66
C VAL A 512 -17.63 19.66 30.87
N SER A 513 -17.81 19.82 29.55
CA SER A 513 -18.20 18.73 28.65
C SER A 513 -17.14 17.62 28.63
N ALA A 514 -15.87 18.00 28.48
CA ALA A 514 -14.75 17.08 28.49
C ALA A 514 -14.60 16.34 29.84
N GLU A 515 -14.73 17.05 30.97
CA GLU A 515 -14.70 16.46 32.30
C GLU A 515 -15.84 15.46 32.53
N LYS A 516 -17.06 15.75 32.05
CA LYS A 516 -18.18 14.79 32.12
C LYS A 516 -17.91 13.52 31.30
N VAL A 517 -17.29 13.63 30.12
CA VAL A 517 -16.90 12.47 29.30
C VAL A 517 -15.82 11.64 30.02
N GLN A 518 -14.76 12.28 30.51
CA GLN A 518 -13.68 11.62 31.26
C GLN A 518 -14.22 10.93 32.53
N GLY A 519 -15.02 11.67 33.30
CA GLY A 519 -15.64 11.17 34.53
C GLY A 519 -16.60 10.01 34.31
N ARG A 520 -17.25 9.92 33.13
CA ARG A 520 -18.07 8.75 32.79
C ARG A 520 -17.20 7.50 32.57
N ILE A 521 -16.09 7.63 31.85
CA ILE A 521 -15.15 6.51 31.63
C ILE A 521 -14.58 6.05 32.97
N LYS A 522 -14.11 7.00 33.79
CA LYS A 522 -13.50 6.72 35.10
C LYS A 522 -14.48 5.98 36.03
N ARG A 523 -15.71 6.47 36.16
CA ARG A 523 -16.76 5.82 36.96
C ARG A 523 -17.03 4.38 36.52
N VAL A 524 -17.10 4.11 35.22
CA VAL A 524 -17.32 2.74 34.72
C VAL A 524 -16.14 1.81 35.05
N ILE A 525 -14.90 2.31 35.01
CA ILE A 525 -13.74 1.51 35.45
C ILE A 525 -13.87 1.19 36.94
N GLU A 526 -14.12 2.20 37.77
CA GLU A 526 -14.26 2.08 39.22
C GLU A 526 -15.39 1.13 39.62
N ASP A 527 -16.58 1.26 39.03
CA ASP A 527 -17.73 0.41 39.29
C ASP A 527 -17.49 -1.05 38.92
N VAL A 528 -16.88 -1.31 37.75
CA VAL A 528 -16.54 -2.68 37.34
C VAL A 528 -15.47 -3.27 38.26
N TYR A 529 -14.50 -2.47 38.68
CA TYR A 529 -13.46 -2.93 39.61
C TYR A 529 -14.03 -3.27 40.98
N ALA A 530 -14.97 -2.46 41.50
CA ALA A 530 -15.66 -2.75 42.75
C ALA A 530 -16.44 -4.08 42.66
N ILE A 531 -17.13 -4.35 41.54
CA ILE A 531 -17.81 -5.63 41.30
C ILE A 531 -16.79 -6.79 41.26
N TYR A 532 -15.63 -6.59 40.62
CA TYR A 532 -14.59 -7.61 40.57
C TYR A 532 -14.03 -7.91 41.97
N ASP A 533 -13.81 -6.89 42.80
CA ASP A 533 -13.29 -7.07 44.16
C ASP A 533 -14.32 -7.75 45.06
N ALA A 534 -15.60 -7.34 45.00
CA ALA A 534 -16.69 -8.00 45.71
C ALA A 534 -16.81 -9.48 45.30
N PHE A 535 -16.69 -9.78 44.00
CA PHE A 535 -16.66 -11.16 43.51
C PHE A 535 -15.45 -11.94 44.05
N ALA A 536 -14.27 -11.33 44.12
CA ALA A 536 -13.05 -11.96 44.65
C ALA A 536 -13.09 -12.20 46.17
N ARG A 537 -13.84 -11.37 46.91
CA ARG A 537 -14.05 -11.50 48.37
C ARG A 537 -15.24 -12.39 48.73
N ASP A 538 -15.83 -13.09 47.75
CA ASP A 538 -17.02 -13.92 47.93
C ASP A 538 -18.24 -13.16 48.50
N GLU A 539 -18.35 -11.85 48.23
CA GLU A 539 -19.54 -11.03 48.56
C GLU A 539 -20.64 -11.20 47.50
N ILE A 540 -20.27 -11.63 46.29
CA ILE A 540 -21.19 -11.94 45.19
C ILE A 540 -21.04 -13.42 44.84
N ASN A 541 -22.03 -14.24 45.20
CA ASN A 541 -22.06 -15.69 45.01
C ASN A 541 -23.22 -16.14 44.12
N THR A 542 -24.28 -15.33 43.99
CA THR A 542 -25.43 -15.64 43.16
C THR A 542 -25.64 -14.62 42.03
N ARG A 543 -26.44 -15.01 41.05
CA ARG A 543 -26.88 -14.12 39.97
C ARG A 543 -27.72 -12.94 40.47
N ASP A 544 -28.47 -13.14 41.55
CA ASP A 544 -29.38 -12.13 42.09
C ASP A 544 -28.61 -11.09 42.90
N GLU A 545 -27.62 -11.50 43.69
CA GLU A 545 -26.67 -10.59 44.35
C GLU A 545 -25.89 -9.74 43.33
N LEU A 546 -25.50 -10.34 42.20
CA LEU A 546 -24.88 -9.60 41.11
C LEU A 546 -25.83 -8.57 40.51
N ASP A 547 -27.11 -8.91 40.28
CA ASP A 547 -28.08 -7.96 39.74
C ASP A 547 -28.35 -6.81 40.70
N ALA A 548 -28.44 -7.08 42.00
CA ALA A 548 -28.54 -6.04 43.02
C ALA A 548 -27.33 -5.10 42.99
N CYS A 549 -26.11 -5.62 42.82
CA CYS A 549 -24.90 -4.81 42.69
C CYS A 549 -24.84 -4.01 41.38
N LEU A 550 -25.51 -4.48 40.31
CA LEU A 550 -25.55 -3.84 39.01
C LEU A 550 -26.64 -2.77 38.89
N ALA A 551 -27.62 -2.77 39.81
CA ALA A 551 -28.68 -1.78 39.86
C ALA A 551 -28.09 -0.36 39.87
N ASP A 552 -28.67 0.53 39.05
CA ASP A 552 -28.31 1.94 38.94
C ASP A 552 -26.88 2.27 38.44
N LYS A 553 -26.01 1.28 38.21
CA LYS A 553 -24.63 1.49 37.70
C LYS A 553 -24.53 1.56 36.18
N GLY A 554 -25.59 1.25 35.45
CA GLY A 554 -25.59 1.19 33.98
C GLY A 554 -24.68 0.08 33.40
N ILE A 555 -24.29 -0.90 34.20
CA ILE A 555 -23.51 -2.08 33.79
C ILE A 555 -24.47 -3.28 33.67
N ARG A 556 -24.31 -4.10 32.64
CA ARG A 556 -25.17 -5.28 32.39
C ARG A 556 -24.39 -6.56 32.64
N ARG A 557 -25.07 -7.67 33.00
CA ARG A 557 -24.46 -9.01 33.11
C ARG A 557 -23.60 -9.38 31.91
N GLY A 558 -24.07 -9.06 30.69
CA GLY A 558 -23.36 -9.34 29.45
C GLY A 558 -22.06 -8.55 29.23
N HIS A 559 -21.82 -7.50 30.02
CA HIS A 559 -20.59 -6.70 30.01
C HIS A 559 -19.48 -7.33 30.85
N LEU A 560 -19.84 -8.22 31.78
CA LEU A 560 -18.90 -8.85 32.69
C LEU A 560 -18.27 -10.11 32.07
N PRO A 561 -17.12 -10.58 32.59
CA PRO A 561 -16.45 -11.77 32.09
C PRO A 561 -17.37 -13.01 32.12
N LYS A 562 -17.46 -13.74 31.00
CA LYS A 562 -18.29 -14.96 30.90
C LYS A 562 -17.94 -16.02 31.95
N GLN A 563 -16.72 -16.01 32.48
CA GLN A 563 -16.29 -16.92 33.56
C GLN A 563 -16.97 -16.57 34.89
N MET A 564 -17.07 -15.28 35.25
CA MET A 564 -17.81 -14.83 36.42
C MET A 564 -19.27 -15.31 36.34
N ILE A 565 -19.94 -15.04 35.21
CA ILE A 565 -21.32 -15.49 35.00
C ILE A 565 -21.42 -17.02 35.11
N GLY A 566 -20.53 -17.77 34.46
CA GLY A 566 -20.53 -19.23 34.54
C GLY A 566 -20.39 -19.78 35.96
N ILE A 567 -19.55 -19.16 36.80
CA ILE A 567 -19.36 -19.54 38.22
C ILE A 567 -20.64 -19.27 39.01
N LEU A 568 -21.19 -18.05 38.91
CA LEU A 568 -22.42 -17.65 39.61
C LEU A 568 -23.66 -18.44 39.16
N SER A 569 -23.60 -19.05 37.98
CA SER A 569 -24.68 -19.86 37.40
C SER A 569 -24.54 -21.34 37.68
N GLN A 570 -23.44 -21.76 38.33
CA GLN A 570 -23.07 -23.16 38.50
C GLN A 570 -23.09 -23.95 37.17
N GLU A 571 -22.73 -23.31 36.05
CA GLU A 571 -22.76 -23.94 34.73
C GLU A 571 -21.60 -24.95 34.58
N HIS A 572 -21.91 -26.24 34.70
CA HIS A 572 -20.97 -27.31 34.39
C HIS A 572 -20.85 -27.49 32.87
N LYS A 573 -19.72 -27.07 32.31
CA LYS A 573 -19.41 -27.27 30.89
C LYS A 573 -18.94 -28.70 30.68
N ASN A 574 -19.67 -29.48 29.88
CA ASN A 574 -19.19 -30.78 29.40
C ASN A 574 -17.91 -30.58 28.55
N MET A 575 -16.75 -30.83 29.15
CA MET A 575 -15.46 -30.64 28.50
C MET A 575 -15.21 -31.71 27.43
N GLU A 576 -15.72 -32.92 27.63
CA GLU A 576 -15.60 -34.03 26.70
C GLU A 576 -16.27 -33.72 25.35
N GLU A 577 -17.51 -33.21 25.40
CA GLU A 577 -18.25 -32.79 24.19
C GLU A 577 -17.51 -31.64 23.47
N LYS A 578 -16.95 -30.68 24.22
CA LYS A 578 -16.20 -29.57 23.64
C LYS A 578 -14.91 -30.01 22.98
N VAL A 579 -14.19 -30.97 23.57
CA VAL A 579 -12.99 -31.56 22.99
C VAL A 579 -13.36 -32.28 21.68
N ARG A 580 -14.38 -33.15 21.69
CA ARG A 580 -14.86 -33.84 20.48
C ARG A 580 -15.25 -32.87 19.38
N LYS A 581 -16.05 -31.86 19.70
CA LYS A 581 -16.44 -30.80 18.77
C LYS A 581 -15.22 -30.05 18.22
N LYS A 582 -14.25 -29.72 19.07
CA LYS A 582 -13.05 -28.99 18.63
C LYS A 582 -12.17 -29.82 17.70
N LEU A 583 -12.04 -31.12 17.96
CA LEU A 583 -11.36 -32.07 17.08
C LEU A 583 -12.03 -32.13 15.71
N GLN A 584 -13.36 -32.28 15.67
CA GLN A 584 -14.13 -32.26 14.42
C GLN A 584 -13.95 -30.95 13.64
N GLU A 585 -14.00 -29.79 14.32
CA GLU A 585 -13.72 -28.49 13.70
C GLU A 585 -12.32 -28.43 13.08
N MET A 586 -11.30 -28.98 13.75
CA MET A 586 -9.93 -28.99 13.24
C MET A 586 -9.73 -29.96 12.08
N ILE A 587 -10.41 -31.11 12.07
CA ILE A 587 -10.43 -32.05 10.93
C ILE A 587 -11.09 -31.38 9.73
N ALA A 588 -12.27 -30.76 9.92
CA ALA A 588 -12.97 -30.03 8.87
C ALA A 588 -12.15 -28.86 8.30
N ASP A 589 -11.43 -28.10 9.15
CA ASP A 589 -10.48 -27.06 8.69
C ASP A 589 -9.34 -27.67 7.85
N THR A 590 -8.84 -28.86 8.23
CA THR A 590 -7.78 -29.56 7.47
C THR A 590 -8.27 -29.99 6.09
N ASP A 591 -9.45 -30.60 6.03
CA ASP A 591 -10.07 -31.05 4.78
C ASP A 591 -10.37 -29.87 3.87
N HIS A 592 -10.93 -28.79 4.42
CA HIS A 592 -11.16 -27.57 3.66
C HIS A 592 -9.87 -27.00 3.05
N ARG A 593 -8.75 -27.05 3.78
CA ARG A 593 -7.44 -26.60 3.27
C ARG A 593 -6.89 -27.50 2.18
N LEU A 594 -7.05 -28.83 2.30
CA LEU A 594 -6.67 -29.79 1.28
C LEU A 594 -7.47 -29.56 -0.01
N ASP A 595 -8.78 -29.41 0.10
CA ASP A 595 -9.67 -29.10 -1.02
C ASP A 595 -9.32 -27.77 -1.69
N MET A 596 -9.05 -26.74 -0.89
CA MET A 596 -8.65 -25.43 -1.40
C MET A 596 -7.30 -25.48 -2.11
N LEU A 597 -6.34 -26.26 -1.61
CA LEU A 597 -5.06 -26.47 -2.25
C LEU A 597 -5.25 -27.20 -3.60
N ASP A 598 -6.05 -28.27 -3.65
CA ASP A 598 -6.37 -29.02 -4.87
C ASP A 598 -7.00 -28.13 -5.93
N ARG A 599 -8.02 -27.37 -5.53
CA ARG A 599 -8.66 -26.39 -6.41
C ARG A 599 -7.70 -25.34 -6.93
N GLN A 600 -6.67 -24.97 -6.18
CA GLN A 600 -5.67 -23.99 -6.62
C GLN A 600 -4.62 -24.61 -7.54
N THR A 601 -4.10 -25.79 -7.23
CA THR A 601 -3.02 -26.44 -7.98
C THR A 601 -3.49 -27.09 -9.27
N ASP A 602 -4.72 -27.63 -9.30
CA ASP A 602 -5.24 -28.39 -10.43
C ASP A 602 -5.87 -27.50 -11.50
N ARG A 603 -6.24 -26.26 -11.14
CA ARG A 603 -6.74 -25.27 -12.09
C ARG A 603 -5.62 -24.77 -13.00
N LYS A 604 -5.96 -24.52 -14.27
CA LYS A 604 -5.06 -23.80 -15.19
C LYS A 604 -4.74 -22.42 -14.62
N ILE A 605 -3.47 -22.23 -14.25
CA ILE A 605 -2.96 -20.95 -13.76
C ILE A 605 -3.13 -19.87 -14.82
N ARG A 606 -3.77 -18.78 -14.42
CA ARG A 606 -4.00 -17.56 -15.19
C ARG A 606 -3.76 -16.37 -14.26
N ILE A 607 -2.51 -15.96 -14.18
CA ILE A 607 -2.09 -14.81 -13.36
C ILE A 607 -2.87 -13.57 -13.81
N GLY A 608 -3.29 -12.73 -12.85
CA GLY A 608 -4.20 -11.60 -13.08
C GLY A 608 -5.68 -11.94 -12.95
N ARG A 609 -6.09 -13.20 -13.20
CA ARG A 609 -7.48 -13.66 -12.99
C ARG A 609 -7.72 -14.03 -11.52
N LYS A 610 -8.87 -13.59 -10.98
CA LYS A 610 -9.29 -13.87 -9.60
C LYS A 610 -9.31 -15.37 -9.31
N ASN A 611 -8.69 -15.79 -8.20
CA ASN A 611 -8.61 -17.18 -7.74
C ASN A 611 -7.97 -18.17 -8.75
N ALA A 612 -7.13 -17.67 -9.66
CA ALA A 612 -6.38 -18.49 -10.63
C ALA A 612 -4.89 -18.08 -10.73
N GLY A 613 -4.40 -17.28 -9.78
CA GLY A 613 -2.98 -16.95 -9.65
C GLY A 613 -2.20 -18.00 -8.86
N LEU A 614 -0.93 -17.71 -8.58
CA LEU A 614 -0.05 -18.61 -7.83
C LEU A 614 -0.35 -18.61 -6.32
N PRO A 615 -0.23 -19.76 -5.63
CA PRO A 615 -0.25 -19.81 -4.18
C PRO A 615 0.89 -18.99 -3.56
N LYS A 616 0.61 -18.23 -2.50
CA LYS A 616 1.61 -17.38 -1.83
C LYS A 616 2.39 -18.17 -0.77
N SER A 617 3.66 -18.48 -1.05
CA SER A 617 4.52 -19.28 -0.15
C SER A 617 4.64 -18.70 1.26
N GLY A 618 4.76 -17.37 1.40
CA GLY A 618 4.88 -16.73 2.73
C GLY A 618 3.65 -16.93 3.62
N VAL A 619 2.44 -16.89 3.05
CA VAL A 619 1.19 -17.12 3.79
C VAL A 619 1.10 -18.57 4.29
N ILE A 620 1.56 -19.52 3.45
CA ILE A 620 1.61 -20.94 3.80
C ILE A 620 2.66 -21.18 4.90
N ALA A 621 3.85 -20.59 4.76
CA ALA A 621 4.92 -20.67 5.76
C ALA A 621 4.49 -20.11 7.11
N ASP A 622 3.83 -18.94 7.14
CA ASP A 622 3.29 -18.35 8.38
C ASP A 622 2.25 -19.25 9.05
N TRP A 623 1.42 -19.94 8.26
CA TRP A 623 0.44 -20.88 8.80
C TRP A 623 1.14 -22.13 9.36
N LEU A 624 2.08 -22.70 8.60
CA LEU A 624 2.84 -23.89 8.99
C LEU A 624 3.57 -23.69 10.32
N VAL A 625 4.37 -22.63 10.43
CA VAL A 625 5.14 -22.38 11.67
C VAL A 625 4.22 -22.12 12.87
N ARG A 626 3.07 -21.47 12.68
CA ARG A 626 2.05 -21.30 13.73
C ARG A 626 1.43 -22.62 14.17
N ASP A 627 1.10 -23.50 13.22
CA ASP A 627 0.50 -24.80 13.52
C ASP A 627 1.55 -25.75 14.15
N MET A 628 2.81 -25.71 13.69
CA MET A 628 3.92 -26.43 14.32
C MET A 628 4.09 -26.02 15.79
N MET A 629 4.13 -24.72 16.08
CA MET A 629 4.20 -24.22 17.46
C MET A 629 2.94 -24.56 18.27
N ARG A 630 1.78 -24.74 17.63
CA ARG A 630 0.54 -25.11 18.30
C ARG A 630 0.54 -26.56 18.77
N PHE A 631 1.04 -27.48 17.94
CA PHE A 631 1.04 -28.92 18.22
C PHE A 631 2.28 -29.38 18.99
N GLN A 632 3.41 -28.70 18.88
CA GLN A 632 4.61 -29.04 19.65
C GLN A 632 4.37 -28.83 21.16
N PRO A 633 4.57 -29.86 22.00
CA PRO A 633 4.50 -29.71 23.45
C PRO A 633 5.65 -28.84 23.98
N VAL A 634 5.44 -28.24 25.15
CA VAL A 634 6.51 -27.56 25.88
C VAL A 634 7.18 -28.58 26.81
N ALA A 635 8.51 -28.59 26.87
CA ALA A 635 9.21 -29.42 27.85
C ALA A 635 8.89 -28.91 29.27
N LYS A 636 8.90 -29.81 30.24
CA LYS A 636 8.69 -29.51 31.65
C LYS A 636 9.92 -29.88 32.45
N ASP A 637 10.21 -29.12 33.49
CA ASP A 637 11.24 -29.50 34.47
C ASP A 637 10.74 -30.63 35.40
N THR A 638 11.59 -31.07 36.32
CA THR A 638 11.27 -32.13 37.30
C THR A 638 10.12 -31.76 38.25
N SER A 639 9.79 -30.46 38.37
CA SER A 639 8.64 -29.95 39.13
C SER A 639 7.36 -29.80 38.30
N GLY A 640 7.40 -30.20 37.02
CA GLY A 640 6.29 -30.06 36.09
C GLY A 640 6.08 -28.65 35.53
N LYS A 641 6.98 -27.70 35.79
CA LYS A 641 6.88 -26.33 35.28
C LYS A 641 7.36 -26.23 33.83
N PRO A 642 6.69 -25.43 32.98
CA PRO A 642 7.10 -25.27 31.58
C PRO A 642 8.46 -24.60 31.42
N LEU A 643 9.35 -25.24 30.66
CA LEU A 643 10.60 -24.65 30.18
C LEU A 643 10.32 -23.89 28.90
N ASN A 644 10.03 -22.59 28.99
CA ASN A 644 9.64 -21.75 27.85
C ASN A 644 10.69 -21.72 26.70
N ASN A 645 11.97 -21.87 27.03
CA ASN A 645 13.07 -21.91 26.06
C ASN A 645 13.20 -23.27 25.34
N SER A 646 12.36 -24.26 25.65
CA SER A 646 12.34 -25.57 24.96
C SER A 646 11.70 -25.52 23.56
N LYS A 647 11.11 -24.37 23.19
CA LYS A 647 10.50 -24.10 21.89
C LYS A 647 11.16 -22.88 21.25
N ALA A 648 10.86 -22.67 19.98
CA ALA A 648 11.42 -21.58 19.20
C ALA A 648 11.21 -20.20 19.87
N ASN A 649 12.29 -19.44 20.05
CA ASN A 649 12.21 -18.01 20.34
C ASN A 649 11.94 -17.19 19.06
N SER A 650 11.83 -15.85 19.19
CA SER A 650 11.48 -14.96 18.09
C SER A 650 12.39 -15.09 16.86
N THR A 651 13.71 -15.15 17.05
CA THR A 651 14.68 -15.29 15.96
C THR A 651 14.54 -16.64 15.26
N GLU A 652 14.50 -17.73 16.04
CA GLU A 652 14.30 -19.10 15.54
C GLU A 652 12.99 -19.23 14.74
N TYR A 653 11.89 -18.72 15.29
CA TYR A 653 10.59 -18.70 14.64
C TYR A 653 10.63 -17.96 13.30
N ARG A 654 11.25 -16.77 13.27
CA ARG A 654 11.41 -15.96 12.05
C ARG A 654 12.26 -16.67 11.01
N MET A 655 13.38 -17.28 11.41
CA MET A 655 14.25 -18.02 10.50
C MET A 655 13.56 -19.25 9.92
N LEU A 656 12.84 -20.02 10.74
CA LEU A 656 12.05 -21.16 10.26
C LEU A 656 10.96 -20.73 9.27
N GLN A 657 10.22 -19.65 9.58
CA GLN A 657 9.21 -19.10 8.67
C GLN A 657 9.83 -18.72 7.32
N ARG A 658 11.01 -18.08 7.31
CA ARG A 658 11.68 -17.66 6.06
C ARG A 658 12.22 -18.82 5.27
N ALA A 659 12.84 -19.79 5.93
CA ALA A 659 13.31 -21.01 5.29
C ALA A 659 12.15 -21.76 4.62
N LEU A 660 11.00 -21.87 5.29
CA LEU A 660 9.78 -22.44 4.70
C LEU A 660 9.22 -21.59 3.55
N ALA A 661 9.25 -20.26 3.66
CA ALA A 661 8.77 -19.37 2.59
C ALA A 661 9.62 -19.47 1.30
N LEU A 662 10.89 -19.84 1.46
CA LEU A 662 11.89 -20.06 0.40
C LEU A 662 12.30 -21.54 0.29
N PHE A 663 11.39 -22.46 0.64
CA PHE A 663 11.68 -23.90 0.81
C PHE A 663 12.60 -24.50 -0.26
N GLY A 664 12.35 -24.21 -1.54
CA GLY A 664 13.11 -24.81 -2.65
C GLY A 664 14.60 -24.47 -2.67
N GLY A 665 15.00 -23.33 -2.10
CA GLY A 665 16.43 -22.92 -2.01
C GLY A 665 17.04 -23.03 -0.62
N GLU A 666 16.22 -23.23 0.43
CA GLU A 666 16.65 -23.15 1.84
C GLU A 666 16.34 -24.43 2.63
N LYS A 667 15.99 -25.52 1.93
CA LYS A 667 15.59 -26.79 2.54
C LYS A 667 16.63 -27.37 3.49
N GLU A 668 17.92 -27.25 3.15
CA GLU A 668 19.03 -27.81 3.93
C GLU A 668 19.09 -27.23 5.35
N ARG A 669 18.61 -25.98 5.54
CA ARG A 669 18.52 -25.34 6.85
C ARG A 669 17.44 -25.93 7.75
N LEU A 670 16.47 -26.68 7.20
CA LEU A 670 15.33 -27.17 7.98
C LEU A 670 15.71 -28.27 8.97
N THR A 671 16.61 -29.20 8.62
CA THR A 671 17.04 -30.27 9.56
C THR A 671 17.68 -29.70 10.81
N PRO A 672 18.68 -28.81 10.71
CA PRO A 672 19.29 -28.18 11.88
C PRO A 672 18.28 -27.34 12.66
N TYR A 673 17.40 -26.61 11.97
CA TYR A 673 16.37 -25.78 12.61
C TYR A 673 15.37 -26.62 13.41
N PHE A 674 14.87 -27.71 12.82
CA PHE A 674 13.92 -28.59 13.50
C PHE A 674 14.54 -29.24 14.74
N ARG A 675 15.80 -29.68 14.67
CA ARG A 675 16.51 -30.21 15.84
C ARG A 675 16.73 -29.16 16.93
N GLN A 676 17.26 -27.99 16.58
CA GLN A 676 17.51 -26.91 17.54
C GLN A 676 16.23 -26.43 18.24
N MET A 677 15.11 -26.40 17.52
CA MET A 677 13.82 -25.98 18.07
C MET A 677 13.05 -27.12 18.75
N ASN A 678 13.65 -28.32 18.88
CA ASN A 678 13.02 -29.56 19.37
C ASN A 678 11.73 -29.94 18.62
N LEU A 679 11.60 -29.55 17.35
CA LEU A 679 10.48 -29.98 16.49
C LEU A 679 10.68 -31.42 16.02
N THR A 680 11.94 -31.86 15.89
CA THR A 680 12.34 -33.24 15.69
C THR A 680 13.37 -33.63 16.73
N GLY A 681 13.35 -34.87 17.21
CA GLY A 681 14.19 -35.32 18.32
C GLY A 681 13.91 -34.57 19.64
N GLY A 682 14.82 -34.72 20.61
CA GLY A 682 14.72 -34.08 21.93
C GLY A 682 13.57 -34.61 22.79
N ASN A 683 13.23 -33.86 23.85
CA ASN A 683 12.26 -34.29 24.87
C ASN A 683 10.82 -33.83 24.58
N ASN A 684 10.59 -33.01 23.55
CA ASN A 684 9.30 -32.43 23.22
C ASN A 684 9.05 -32.28 21.70
N PRO A 685 9.22 -33.36 20.90
CA PRO A 685 9.09 -33.33 19.45
C PRO A 685 7.67 -32.97 18.99
N HIS A 686 7.58 -32.46 17.76
CA HIS A 686 6.29 -32.26 17.11
C HIS A 686 5.62 -33.61 16.80
N PRO A 687 4.34 -33.81 17.14
CA PRO A 687 3.76 -35.16 17.25
C PRO A 687 3.56 -35.92 15.93
N PHE A 688 3.65 -35.25 14.78
CA PHE A 688 3.46 -35.87 13.46
C PHE A 688 4.37 -35.28 12.36
N LEU A 689 5.41 -34.51 12.72
CA LEU A 689 6.26 -33.87 11.70
C LEU A 689 7.09 -34.91 10.93
N ASP A 690 7.56 -35.97 11.59
CA ASP A 690 8.33 -37.04 10.94
C ASP A 690 7.47 -37.83 9.93
N GLU A 691 6.16 -37.96 10.19
CA GLU A 691 5.21 -38.62 9.28
C GLU A 691 5.07 -37.88 7.93
N THR A 692 5.47 -36.60 7.85
CA THR A 692 5.40 -35.82 6.60
C THR A 692 6.53 -36.15 5.62
N ARG A 693 7.56 -36.88 6.05
CA ARG A 693 8.78 -37.15 5.25
C ARG A 693 9.31 -35.89 4.58
N TRP A 694 9.44 -34.80 5.34
CA TRP A 694 9.68 -33.46 4.81
C TRP A 694 10.96 -33.36 3.97
N GLU A 695 11.96 -34.18 4.29
CA GLU A 695 13.23 -34.36 3.56
C GLU A 695 13.03 -34.83 2.11
N SER A 696 11.91 -35.47 1.77
CA SER A 696 11.65 -35.98 0.41
C SER A 696 11.01 -34.95 -0.52
N HIS A 697 10.57 -33.79 -0.01
CA HIS A 697 9.90 -32.76 -0.80
C HIS A 697 10.91 -31.75 -1.36
N THR A 698 10.62 -31.18 -2.52
CA THR A 698 11.46 -30.15 -3.18
C THR A 698 10.85 -28.75 -3.11
N ASN A 699 9.61 -28.62 -2.64
CA ASN A 699 8.88 -27.37 -2.63
C ASN A 699 7.87 -27.28 -1.47
N ILE A 700 7.46 -26.05 -1.16
CA ILE A 700 6.57 -25.74 -0.03
C ILE A 700 5.15 -26.29 -0.18
N LEU A 701 4.62 -26.43 -1.40
CA LEU A 701 3.23 -26.89 -1.61
C LEU A 701 3.10 -28.39 -1.34
N SER A 702 4.06 -29.18 -1.84
CA SER A 702 4.11 -30.62 -1.56
C SER A 702 4.35 -30.89 -0.08
N PHE A 703 5.24 -30.13 0.56
CA PHE A 703 5.42 -30.20 2.02
C PHE A 703 4.13 -29.84 2.77
N TYR A 704 3.48 -28.73 2.43
CA TYR A 704 2.23 -28.30 3.06
C TYR A 704 1.13 -29.35 2.93
N ARG A 705 0.97 -29.95 1.75
CA ARG A 705 0.02 -31.05 1.54
C ARG A 705 0.31 -32.24 2.44
N SER A 706 1.58 -32.67 2.48
CA SER A 706 1.99 -33.79 3.32
C SER A 706 1.77 -33.51 4.80
N TYR A 707 2.08 -32.29 5.25
CA TYR A 707 1.80 -31.81 6.60
C TYR A 707 0.30 -31.85 6.93
N LEU A 708 -0.58 -31.37 6.04
CA LEU A 708 -2.02 -31.45 6.25
C LEU A 708 -2.54 -32.89 6.33
N ARG A 709 -2.00 -33.81 5.52
CA ARG A 709 -2.36 -35.24 5.59
C ARG A 709 -1.94 -35.87 6.91
N ALA A 710 -0.72 -35.64 7.36
CA ALA A 710 -0.23 -36.11 8.66
C ALA A 710 -1.04 -35.51 9.82
N ARG A 711 -1.36 -34.21 9.75
CA ARG A 711 -2.22 -33.53 10.72
C ARG A 711 -3.60 -34.18 10.81
N LYS A 712 -4.23 -34.49 9.68
CA LYS A 712 -5.53 -35.17 9.64
C LYS A 712 -5.44 -36.56 10.29
N ALA A 713 -4.47 -37.38 9.88
CA ALA A 713 -4.27 -38.72 10.43
C ALA A 713 -4.04 -38.69 11.95
N PHE A 714 -3.25 -37.72 12.43
CA PHE A 714 -3.03 -37.50 13.86
C PHE A 714 -4.31 -37.14 14.61
N LEU A 715 -5.10 -36.19 14.09
CA LEU A 715 -6.35 -35.76 14.71
C LEU A 715 -7.41 -36.89 14.73
N GLU A 716 -7.51 -37.66 13.66
CA GLU A 716 -8.42 -38.81 13.58
C GLU A 716 -8.02 -39.92 14.55
N ARG A 717 -6.72 -40.21 14.68
CA ARG A 717 -6.19 -41.17 15.66
C ARG A 717 -6.55 -40.76 17.10
N ILE A 718 -6.41 -39.48 17.44
CA ILE A 718 -6.81 -38.96 18.76
C ILE A 718 -8.32 -39.01 18.96
N GLY A 719 -9.10 -38.65 17.93
CA GLY A 719 -10.56 -38.64 18.00
C GLY A 719 -11.20 -40.02 18.20
N ARG A 720 -10.48 -41.11 17.89
CA ARG A 720 -10.90 -42.51 18.11
C ARG A 720 -10.55 -43.05 19.49
N SER A 721 -9.79 -42.32 20.32
CA SER A 721 -9.45 -42.79 21.66
C SER A 721 -10.66 -42.72 22.59
N ASP A 722 -10.86 -43.77 23.39
CA ASP A 722 -11.91 -43.80 24.43
C ASP A 722 -11.70 -42.76 25.54
N ARG A 723 -10.45 -42.29 25.72
CA ARG A 723 -10.10 -41.24 26.69
C ARG A 723 -10.06 -39.87 26.03
N VAL A 724 -10.99 -39.00 26.43
CA VAL A 724 -11.08 -37.63 25.91
C VAL A 724 -10.27 -36.68 26.78
N GLU A 725 -9.04 -36.40 26.36
CA GLU A 725 -8.13 -35.50 27.06
C GLU A 725 -8.12 -34.10 26.45
N ASN A 726 -8.21 -33.07 27.29
CA ASN A 726 -8.01 -31.69 26.87
C ASN A 726 -6.53 -31.38 26.63
N ARG A 727 -6.06 -31.66 25.41
CA ARG A 727 -4.66 -31.42 25.04
C ARG A 727 -4.38 -29.94 24.77
N PRO A 728 -3.17 -29.42 25.10
CA PRO A 728 -2.84 -27.99 24.97
C PRO A 728 -3.10 -27.38 23.57
N PHE A 729 -2.91 -28.15 22.50
CA PHE A 729 -3.13 -27.69 21.12
C PHE A 729 -4.61 -27.39 20.80
N LEU A 730 -5.56 -27.89 21.58
CA LEU A 730 -7.00 -27.61 21.40
C LEU A 730 -7.35 -26.19 21.82
N LEU A 731 -6.53 -25.55 22.66
CA LEU A 731 -6.74 -24.21 23.21
C LEU A 731 -8.09 -24.06 23.93
N LEU A 732 -8.62 -25.16 24.48
CA LEU A 732 -9.81 -25.14 25.33
C LEU A 732 -9.37 -24.81 26.75
N LYS A 733 -9.85 -23.68 27.27
CA LYS A 733 -9.63 -23.29 28.66
C LYS A 733 -10.56 -24.08 29.55
N GLU A 734 -10.00 -24.79 30.51
CA GLU A 734 -10.78 -25.35 31.61
C GLU A 734 -11.41 -24.21 32.43
N PRO A 735 -12.60 -24.45 33.01
CA PRO A 735 -13.20 -23.50 33.93
C PRO A 735 -12.23 -23.28 35.10
N LYS A 736 -11.66 -22.08 35.22
CA LYS A 736 -10.94 -21.67 36.42
C LYS A 736 -11.97 -21.36 37.50
N THR A 737 -11.72 -21.83 38.72
CA THR A 737 -12.60 -21.64 39.87
C THR A 737 -12.08 -20.59 40.85
N ASP A 738 -10.77 -20.38 40.90
CA ASP A 738 -10.15 -19.39 41.77
C ASP A 738 -10.48 -17.96 41.31
N ARG A 739 -11.28 -17.26 42.12
CA ARG A 739 -11.77 -15.92 41.85
C ARG A 739 -10.67 -14.87 41.93
N GLN A 740 -9.69 -15.04 42.82
CA GLN A 740 -8.62 -14.05 43.01
C GLN A 740 -7.70 -13.98 41.78
N THR A 741 -7.23 -15.12 41.30
CA THR A 741 -6.38 -15.14 40.08
C THR A 741 -7.15 -14.73 38.83
N LEU A 742 -8.46 -14.99 38.76
CA LEU A 742 -9.32 -14.51 37.69
C LEU A 742 -9.40 -12.99 37.66
N VAL A 743 -9.73 -12.37 38.81
CA VAL A 743 -9.88 -10.92 38.94
C VAL A 743 -8.57 -10.18 38.70
N ALA A 744 -7.44 -10.69 39.23
CA ALA A 744 -6.12 -10.15 38.92
C ALA A 744 -5.85 -10.15 37.41
N GLY A 745 -6.23 -11.23 36.72
CA GLY A 745 -6.14 -11.31 35.26
C GLY A 745 -7.02 -10.29 34.53
N TRP A 746 -8.28 -10.13 34.96
CA TRP A 746 -9.21 -9.17 34.34
C TRP A 746 -8.80 -7.71 34.52
N LYS A 747 -8.17 -7.36 35.65
CA LYS A 747 -7.63 -6.01 35.91
C LYS A 747 -6.34 -5.73 35.14
N SER A 748 -5.51 -6.75 34.88
CA SER A 748 -4.20 -6.56 34.22
C SER A 748 -4.26 -6.07 32.77
N GLU A 749 -5.31 -6.45 32.03
CA GLU A 749 -5.61 -5.95 30.67
C GLU A 749 -7.10 -5.60 30.58
N PHE A 750 -7.51 -4.57 31.33
CA PHE A 750 -8.93 -4.25 31.44
C PHE A 750 -9.53 -3.78 30.10
N HIS A 751 -10.66 -4.38 29.73
CA HIS A 751 -11.42 -4.02 28.54
C HIS A 751 -12.73 -3.38 28.95
N LEU A 752 -12.92 -2.13 28.53
CA LEU A 752 -14.17 -1.44 28.76
C LEU A 752 -15.33 -2.10 27.99
N PRO A 753 -16.55 -2.10 28.56
CA PRO A 753 -17.71 -2.68 27.90
C PRO A 753 -18.18 -1.85 26.70
N ARG A 754 -19.16 -2.36 25.96
CA ARG A 754 -19.82 -1.61 24.88
C ARG A 754 -21.01 -0.83 25.43
N GLY A 755 -21.37 0.28 24.78
CA GLY A 755 -22.55 1.07 25.13
C GLY A 755 -22.38 1.97 26.35
N ILE A 756 -21.15 2.36 26.71
CA ILE A 756 -20.81 3.14 27.92
C ILE A 756 -21.57 4.47 27.99
N PHE A 757 -21.79 5.07 26.81
CA PHE A 757 -22.43 6.36 26.63
C PHE A 757 -23.90 6.26 26.24
N THR A 758 -24.46 5.06 26.06
CA THR A 758 -25.82 4.88 25.48
C THR A 758 -26.89 5.58 26.32
N GLU A 759 -26.98 5.27 27.61
CA GLU A 759 -27.98 5.87 28.49
C GLU A 759 -27.70 7.37 28.71
N ALA A 760 -26.42 7.76 28.87
CA ALA A 760 -26.06 9.17 29.02
C ALA A 760 -26.47 10.03 27.80
N VAL A 761 -26.34 9.48 26.58
CA VAL A 761 -26.84 10.11 25.36
C VAL A 761 -28.36 10.12 25.33
N ARG A 762 -29.02 9.04 25.76
CA ARG A 762 -30.48 8.98 25.85
C ARG A 762 -31.02 10.08 26.76
N ASP A 763 -30.47 10.22 27.95
CA ASP A 763 -30.87 11.22 28.93
C ASP A 763 -30.68 12.63 28.37
N CYS A 764 -29.52 12.90 27.76
CA CYS A 764 -29.28 14.20 27.11
C CYS A 764 -30.30 14.52 26.02
N LEU A 765 -30.65 13.53 25.19
CA LEU A 765 -31.61 13.72 24.10
C LEU A 765 -33.05 13.91 24.64
N ILE A 766 -33.47 13.16 25.66
CA ILE A 766 -34.78 13.35 26.31
C ILE A 766 -34.87 14.76 26.90
N GLU A 767 -33.86 15.20 27.65
CA GLU A 767 -33.79 16.56 28.18
C GLU A 767 -33.80 17.65 27.09
N MET A 768 -33.38 17.32 25.86
CA MET A 768 -33.42 18.22 24.70
C MET A 768 -34.74 18.13 23.91
N GLY A 769 -35.75 17.41 24.42
CA GLY A 769 -37.08 17.30 23.82
C GLY A 769 -37.25 16.18 22.79
N TYR A 770 -36.36 15.16 22.79
CA TYR A 770 -36.44 14.01 21.90
C TYR A 770 -37.06 12.77 22.59
N ASP A 771 -38.22 12.92 23.23
CA ASP A 771 -38.82 11.88 24.09
C ASP A 771 -39.00 10.51 23.42
N GLU A 772 -39.20 10.48 22.11
CA GLU A 772 -39.34 9.24 21.32
C GLU A 772 -38.14 8.29 21.46
N VAL A 773 -36.94 8.81 21.74
CA VAL A 773 -35.73 8.00 21.96
C VAL A 773 -35.84 7.18 23.24
N GLY A 774 -36.68 7.56 24.20
CA GLY A 774 -36.98 6.79 25.40
C GLY A 774 -37.53 5.39 25.07
N SER A 775 -38.30 5.27 24.00
CA SER A 775 -38.86 3.98 23.53
C SER A 775 -37.84 3.08 22.83
N TYR A 776 -36.66 3.60 22.46
CA TYR A 776 -35.69 2.85 21.67
C TYR A 776 -34.95 1.83 22.52
N LYS A 777 -34.90 0.59 22.03
CA LYS A 777 -34.07 -0.47 22.62
C LYS A 777 -32.60 -0.07 22.58
N GLU A 778 -31.86 -0.44 23.62
CA GLU A 778 -30.40 -0.20 23.71
C GLU A 778 -29.65 -0.75 22.49
N VAL A 779 -29.97 -1.98 22.07
CA VAL A 779 -29.34 -2.60 20.90
C VAL A 779 -29.71 -1.81 19.64
N GLY A 780 -28.72 -1.09 19.11
CA GLY A 780 -28.90 -0.23 17.95
C GLY A 780 -29.44 1.17 18.27
N PHE A 781 -29.49 1.57 19.55
CA PHE A 781 -29.89 2.91 19.98
C PHE A 781 -29.13 4.01 19.22
N MET A 782 -27.80 4.03 19.33
CA MET A 782 -26.95 5.02 18.64
C MET A 782 -27.13 4.98 17.12
N ALA A 783 -27.48 3.83 16.58
CA ALA A 783 -27.69 3.66 15.15
C ALA A 783 -28.92 4.43 14.64
N LYS A 784 -29.89 4.71 15.53
CA LYS A 784 -31.12 5.46 15.26
C LYS A 784 -31.07 6.90 15.81
N ALA A 785 -30.52 7.08 17.01
CA ALA A 785 -30.50 8.37 17.70
C ALA A 785 -29.64 9.42 16.96
N VAL A 786 -28.45 9.03 16.48
CA VAL A 786 -27.55 9.94 15.75
C VAL A 786 -28.20 10.54 14.50
N PRO A 787 -28.74 9.75 13.54
CA PRO A 787 -29.39 10.33 12.38
C PRO A 787 -30.65 11.12 12.71
N LEU A 788 -31.42 10.71 13.74
CA LEU A 788 -32.60 11.46 14.20
C LEU A 788 -32.23 12.86 14.69
N TYR A 789 -31.24 12.95 15.59
CA TYR A 789 -30.74 14.22 16.10
C TYR A 789 -30.20 15.07 14.95
N PHE A 790 -29.37 14.49 14.07
CA PHE A 790 -28.78 15.21 12.95
C PHE A 790 -29.82 15.78 11.99
N GLU A 791 -30.88 15.03 11.72
CA GLU A 791 -31.97 15.47 10.84
C GLU A 791 -32.81 16.61 11.45
N ARG A 792 -33.07 16.57 12.76
CA ARG A 792 -33.93 17.57 13.41
C ARG A 792 -33.15 18.79 13.89
N ALA A 793 -32.07 18.59 14.66
CA ALA A 793 -31.25 19.67 15.22
C ALA A 793 -30.45 20.38 14.12
N CYS A 794 -29.76 19.61 13.27
CA CYS A 794 -28.87 20.18 12.25
C CYS A 794 -29.58 20.44 10.91
N LYS A 795 -30.84 20.00 10.74
CA LYS A 795 -31.62 20.11 9.48
C LYS A 795 -30.87 19.53 8.26
N ASP A 796 -30.12 18.46 8.51
CA ASP A 796 -29.15 17.88 7.59
C ASP A 796 -29.35 16.36 7.42
N ARG A 797 -28.74 15.76 6.39
CA ARG A 797 -28.79 14.33 6.09
C ARG A 797 -27.44 13.84 5.55
N VAL A 798 -27.27 12.52 5.48
CA VAL A 798 -26.07 11.93 4.90
C VAL A 798 -25.95 12.21 3.40
N GLN A 799 -24.77 11.98 2.84
CA GLN A 799 -24.44 12.23 1.44
C GLN A 799 -25.36 11.46 0.47
N PRO A 800 -25.70 12.04 -0.71
CA PRO A 800 -26.69 11.47 -1.63
C PRO A 800 -26.34 10.08 -2.20
N PHE A 801 -25.06 9.72 -2.25
CA PHE A 801 -24.65 8.41 -2.79
C PHE A 801 -25.13 7.23 -1.93
N TYR A 802 -25.51 7.46 -0.68
CA TYR A 802 -26.07 6.44 0.20
C TYR A 802 -27.50 6.00 -0.16
N ASP A 803 -28.18 6.77 -1.01
CA ASP A 803 -29.51 6.45 -1.53
C ASP A 803 -29.46 5.66 -2.83
N SER A 804 -28.26 5.47 -3.39
CA SER A 804 -28.08 4.67 -4.60
C SER A 804 -28.48 3.20 -4.37
N PRO A 805 -29.23 2.59 -5.31
CA PRO A 805 -29.50 1.15 -5.32
C PRO A 805 -28.20 0.35 -5.29
N PHE A 806 -28.17 -0.72 -4.47
CA PHE A 806 -27.00 -1.59 -4.36
C PHE A 806 -27.37 -3.07 -4.45
N ASN A 807 -26.36 -3.88 -4.78
CA ASN A 807 -26.48 -5.33 -4.92
C ASN A 807 -26.68 -6.01 -3.55
N VAL A 808 -27.84 -6.63 -3.35
CA VAL A 808 -28.14 -7.44 -2.15
C VAL A 808 -27.67 -8.90 -2.26
N GLY A 809 -27.32 -9.35 -3.46
CA GLY A 809 -26.80 -10.69 -3.71
C GLY A 809 -25.29 -10.81 -3.52
N ASN A 810 -24.69 -11.81 -4.17
CA ASN A 810 -23.26 -12.06 -4.05
C ASN A 810 -22.41 -10.97 -4.72
N SER A 811 -21.74 -10.15 -3.90
CA SER A 811 -20.80 -9.09 -4.34
C SER A 811 -19.65 -9.58 -5.23
N LEU A 812 -19.32 -10.88 -5.24
CA LEU A 812 -18.25 -11.45 -6.06
C LEU A 812 -18.72 -11.82 -7.47
N LYS A 813 -20.01 -11.68 -7.79
CA LYS A 813 -20.61 -11.97 -9.11
C LYS A 813 -21.43 -10.76 -9.60
N PRO A 814 -20.78 -9.61 -9.89
CA PRO A 814 -21.48 -8.35 -10.14
C PRO A 814 -22.41 -8.39 -11.36
N LYS A 815 -22.05 -9.13 -12.42
CA LYS A 815 -22.91 -9.32 -13.62
C LYS A 815 -24.22 -10.09 -13.36
N LYS A 816 -24.32 -10.78 -12.23
CA LYS A 816 -25.55 -11.43 -11.74
C LYS A 816 -26.11 -10.70 -10.51
N GLY A 817 -25.72 -9.45 -10.31
CA GLY A 817 -26.08 -8.65 -9.14
C GLY A 817 -27.56 -8.28 -9.14
N ARG A 818 -28.17 -8.31 -7.96
CA ARG A 818 -29.57 -7.90 -7.74
C ARG A 818 -29.57 -6.53 -7.06
N PHE A 819 -29.73 -5.48 -7.85
CA PHE A 819 -29.68 -4.10 -7.36
C PHE A 819 -31.07 -3.59 -6.98
N LEU A 820 -31.28 -3.30 -5.69
CA LEU A 820 -32.58 -2.90 -5.16
C LEU A 820 -32.58 -1.47 -4.62
N SER A 821 -33.68 -0.74 -4.81
CA SER A 821 -33.91 0.57 -4.18
C SER A 821 -34.14 0.39 -2.67
N LYS A 822 -34.19 1.50 -1.92
CA LYS A 822 -34.40 1.46 -0.47
C LYS A 822 -35.76 0.86 -0.10
N GLU A 823 -36.80 1.19 -0.85
CA GLU A 823 -38.19 0.76 -0.64
C GLU A 823 -38.30 -0.76 -0.87
N LYS A 824 -37.81 -1.24 -2.03
CA LYS A 824 -37.78 -2.68 -2.35
C LYS A 824 -36.93 -3.48 -1.37
N ARG A 825 -35.81 -2.91 -0.92
CA ARG A 825 -34.98 -3.53 0.13
C ARG A 825 -35.75 -3.69 1.43
N ALA A 826 -36.54 -2.70 1.85
CA ALA A 826 -37.31 -2.77 3.10
C ALA A 826 -38.37 -3.89 3.04
N GLU A 827 -39.12 -3.96 1.93
CA GLU A 827 -40.12 -5.00 1.70
C GLU A 827 -39.51 -6.42 1.74
N GLU A 828 -38.47 -6.64 0.94
CA GLU A 828 -37.82 -7.95 0.86
C GLU A 828 -37.07 -8.35 2.14
N TRP A 829 -36.59 -7.37 2.89
CA TRP A 829 -35.89 -7.62 4.14
C TRP A 829 -36.83 -8.17 5.22
N GLU A 830 -38.05 -7.63 5.33
CA GLU A 830 -39.05 -8.15 6.25
C GLU A 830 -39.56 -9.53 5.81
N SER A 831 -39.83 -9.71 4.51
CA SER A 831 -40.16 -11.04 3.96
C SER A 831 -39.06 -12.08 4.24
N GLY A 832 -37.80 -11.72 4.02
CA GLY A 832 -36.64 -12.58 4.25
C GLY A 832 -36.45 -12.93 5.74
N LYS A 833 -36.61 -11.96 6.64
CA LYS A 833 -36.57 -12.20 8.09
C LYS A 833 -37.59 -13.25 8.50
N GLU A 834 -38.84 -13.12 8.05
CA GLU A 834 -39.90 -14.04 8.44
C GLU A 834 -39.67 -15.43 7.85
N ARG A 835 -39.35 -15.50 6.55
CA ARG A 835 -39.00 -16.76 5.86
C ARG A 835 -37.89 -17.53 6.60
N PHE A 836 -36.78 -16.89 6.90
CA PHE A 836 -35.63 -17.57 7.53
C PHE A 836 -35.81 -17.77 9.04
N ARG A 837 -36.65 -16.98 9.72
CA ARG A 837 -37.06 -17.25 11.11
C ARG A 837 -37.84 -18.55 11.19
N LEU A 838 -38.84 -18.73 10.33
CA LEU A 838 -39.66 -19.94 10.26
C LEU A 838 -38.82 -21.17 9.88
N ALA A 839 -37.97 -21.07 8.86
CA ALA A 839 -37.12 -22.18 8.44
C ALA A 839 -36.03 -22.55 9.49
N LYS A 840 -35.59 -21.60 10.33
CA LYS A 840 -34.74 -21.91 11.50
C LYS A 840 -35.50 -22.66 12.59
N LEU A 841 -36.76 -22.29 12.83
CA LEU A 841 -37.62 -22.96 13.80
C LEU A 841 -37.93 -24.41 13.38
N LYS A 842 -38.09 -24.64 12.07
CA LYS A 842 -38.32 -25.96 11.48
C LYS A 842 -37.06 -26.83 11.31
N LYS A 843 -35.87 -26.35 11.73
CA LYS A 843 -34.54 -26.98 11.50
C LYS A 843 -34.14 -27.23 10.03
N GLU A 844 -34.96 -26.85 9.05
CA GLU A 844 -34.71 -27.01 7.60
C GLU A 844 -33.41 -26.33 7.13
N ILE A 845 -33.01 -25.21 7.75
CA ILE A 845 -31.75 -24.49 7.43
C ILE A 845 -30.49 -25.24 7.89
N LEU A 846 -30.59 -26.13 8.90
CA LEU A 846 -29.41 -26.85 9.40
C LEU A 846 -28.98 -27.98 8.46
N GLU A 847 -29.93 -28.54 7.71
CA GLU A 847 -29.73 -29.66 6.80
C GLU A 847 -29.46 -29.21 5.37
N ALA A 848 -30.04 -28.08 4.95
CA ALA A 848 -29.83 -27.52 3.63
C ALA A 848 -28.73 -26.44 3.67
N GLN A 849 -27.60 -26.69 3.01
CA GLN A 849 -26.61 -25.66 2.66
C GLN A 849 -27.20 -24.66 1.63
N GLU A 850 -28.29 -24.00 1.97
CA GLU A 850 -29.06 -23.17 1.04
C GLU A 850 -28.34 -21.84 0.76
N HIS A 851 -27.88 -21.68 -0.49
CA HIS A 851 -27.30 -20.45 -1.02
C HIS A 851 -28.10 -19.16 -0.67
N PRO A 852 -29.45 -19.13 -0.69
CA PRO A 852 -30.23 -17.94 -0.36
C PRO A 852 -30.04 -17.40 1.07
N TYR A 853 -29.91 -18.29 2.07
CA TYR A 853 -29.73 -17.87 3.46
C TYR A 853 -28.35 -17.21 3.67
N HIS A 854 -27.31 -17.76 3.06
CA HIS A 854 -25.97 -17.20 3.13
C HIS A 854 -25.87 -15.83 2.46
N ASP A 855 -26.55 -15.63 1.33
CA ASP A 855 -26.63 -14.33 0.66
C ASP A 855 -27.40 -13.32 1.52
N PHE A 856 -28.53 -13.70 2.13
CA PHE A 856 -29.26 -12.83 3.05
C PHE A 856 -28.44 -12.45 4.28
N LYS A 857 -27.72 -13.39 4.90
CA LYS A 857 -26.82 -13.12 6.04
C LYS A 857 -25.67 -12.18 5.65
N SER A 858 -25.14 -12.33 4.44
CA SER A 858 -24.14 -11.44 3.86
C SER A 858 -24.68 -10.02 3.69
N TRP A 859 -25.91 -9.88 3.19
CA TRP A 859 -26.61 -8.60 3.12
C TRP A 859 -26.85 -8.00 4.51
N GLN A 860 -27.27 -8.79 5.50
CA GLN A 860 -27.45 -8.31 6.87
C GLN A 860 -26.17 -7.73 7.49
N LYS A 861 -25.05 -8.41 7.27
CA LYS A 861 -23.73 -7.93 7.71
C LYS A 861 -23.38 -6.61 7.01
N PHE A 862 -23.63 -6.53 5.70
CA PHE A 862 -23.37 -5.32 4.92
C PHE A 862 -24.21 -4.12 5.40
N GLU A 863 -25.50 -4.27 5.66
CA GLU A 863 -26.35 -3.18 6.18
C GLU A 863 -25.86 -2.69 7.56
N ARG A 864 -25.38 -3.60 8.42
CA ARG A 864 -24.80 -3.25 9.71
C ARG A 864 -23.53 -2.40 9.54
N GLU A 865 -22.63 -2.83 8.66
CA GLU A 865 -21.41 -2.09 8.35
C GLU A 865 -21.72 -0.73 7.73
N LEU A 866 -22.64 -0.68 6.77
CA LEU A 866 -23.04 0.54 6.09
C LEU A 866 -23.66 1.57 7.05
N ARG A 867 -24.51 1.13 7.98
CA ARG A 867 -25.12 2.01 8.98
C ARG A 867 -24.09 2.60 9.95
N LEU A 868 -23.10 1.81 10.36
CA LEU A 868 -21.99 2.31 11.17
C LEU A 868 -21.24 3.43 10.44
N VAL A 869 -20.87 3.18 9.17
CA VAL A 869 -20.15 4.18 8.36
C VAL A 869 -20.98 5.44 8.15
N LYS A 870 -22.28 5.33 7.87
CA LYS A 870 -23.18 6.50 7.75
C LYS A 870 -23.16 7.37 9.01
N ASN A 871 -23.24 6.75 10.19
CA ASN A 871 -23.24 7.50 11.45
C ASN A 871 -21.85 8.07 11.76
N GLN A 872 -20.78 7.37 11.41
CA GLN A 872 -19.42 7.92 11.49
C GLN A 872 -19.24 9.13 10.57
N ASP A 873 -19.84 9.14 9.37
CA ASP A 873 -19.83 10.28 8.46
C ASP A 873 -20.56 11.49 9.05
N ILE A 874 -21.71 11.26 9.72
CA ILE A 874 -22.44 12.32 10.45
C ILE A 874 -21.54 12.93 11.54
N ILE A 875 -20.93 12.10 12.39
CA ILE A 875 -20.07 12.62 13.47
C ILE A 875 -18.80 13.27 12.91
N THR A 876 -18.24 12.75 11.80
CA THR A 876 -17.13 13.40 11.09
C THR A 876 -17.53 14.77 10.58
N TRP A 877 -18.74 14.92 10.04
CA TRP A 877 -19.26 16.20 9.62
C TRP A 877 -19.47 17.18 10.77
N MET A 878 -19.95 16.71 11.92
CA MET A 878 -20.05 17.54 13.13
C MET A 878 -18.66 18.05 13.56
N MET A 879 -17.63 17.20 13.53
CA MET A 879 -16.23 17.64 13.75
C MET A 879 -15.77 18.65 12.70
N CYS A 880 -16.11 18.46 11.42
CA CYS A 880 -15.77 19.43 10.37
C CYS A 880 -16.43 20.79 10.64
N ARG A 881 -17.72 20.80 10.98
CA ARG A 881 -18.48 22.03 11.26
C ARG A 881 -17.87 22.81 12.40
N ASP A 882 -17.55 22.12 13.48
CA ASP A 882 -16.90 22.71 14.64
C ASP A 882 -15.55 23.37 14.29
N LEU A 883 -14.69 22.67 13.55
CA LEU A 883 -13.42 23.23 13.07
C LEU A 883 -13.61 24.43 12.13
N MET A 884 -14.71 24.47 11.38
CA MET A 884 -15.03 25.58 10.49
C MET A 884 -15.58 26.81 11.24
N GLU A 885 -16.32 26.60 12.34
CA GLU A 885 -16.91 27.67 13.15
C GLU A 885 -15.84 28.38 14.01
N GLU A 886 -14.88 27.64 14.54
CA GLU A 886 -13.84 28.20 15.44
C GLU A 886 -12.63 28.78 14.70
N ASN A 887 -12.26 28.21 13.54
CA ASN A 887 -11.30 28.86 12.68
C ASN A 887 -12.05 29.95 11.91
N LYS A 888 -11.86 31.23 12.25
CA LYS A 888 -11.99 32.31 11.26
C LYS A 888 -10.92 32.08 10.20
N VAL A 889 -11.07 31.04 9.38
CA VAL A 889 -10.18 30.79 8.25
C VAL A 889 -10.37 32.00 7.34
N GLU A 890 -9.42 32.91 7.32
CA GLU A 890 -9.44 34.05 6.40
C GLU A 890 -9.73 33.53 4.98
N GLY A 891 -10.81 34.03 4.38
CA GLY A 891 -11.22 33.67 3.02
C GLY A 891 -12.10 32.42 2.87
N LEU A 892 -12.50 31.73 3.95
CA LEU A 892 -13.46 30.62 3.88
C LEU A 892 -14.85 31.12 4.30
N ASP A 893 -15.54 31.84 3.41
CA ASP A 893 -16.97 32.13 3.58
C ASP A 893 -17.73 30.81 3.46
N THR A 894 -18.01 30.17 4.58
CA THR A 894 -18.64 28.85 4.58
C THR A 894 -20.09 28.91 4.14
N GLY A 895 -20.79 30.05 4.27
CA GLY A 895 -22.26 30.04 4.23
C GLY A 895 -22.84 28.91 5.09
N THR A 896 -24.09 28.49 4.84
CA THR A 896 -24.67 27.31 5.49
C THR A 896 -24.41 26.07 4.64
N LEU A 897 -23.42 25.27 5.03
CA LEU A 897 -23.07 24.01 4.38
C LEU A 897 -23.69 22.81 5.10
N TYR A 898 -24.07 21.80 4.33
CA TYR A 898 -24.69 20.59 4.84
C TYR A 898 -23.98 19.33 4.29
N LEU A 899 -23.98 18.25 5.06
CA LEU A 899 -23.42 16.95 4.65
C LEU A 899 -24.14 16.39 3.42
N LYS A 900 -25.46 16.63 3.31
CA LYS A 900 -26.26 16.26 2.13
C LYS A 900 -25.81 16.95 0.83
N ASP A 901 -25.05 18.04 0.94
CA ASP A 901 -24.51 18.78 -0.21
C ASP A 901 -23.14 18.26 -0.66
N ILE A 902 -22.51 17.37 0.10
CA ILE A 902 -21.26 16.70 -0.31
C ILE A 902 -21.55 15.66 -1.40
N ARG A 903 -21.41 16.08 -2.65
CA ARG A 903 -21.61 15.24 -3.84
C ARG A 903 -20.30 14.67 -4.37
N PRO A 904 -20.30 13.43 -4.88
CA PRO A 904 -19.12 12.79 -5.45
C PRO A 904 -18.81 13.29 -6.87
N ASN A 905 -19.82 13.80 -7.59
CA ASN A 905 -19.64 14.31 -8.95
C ASN A 905 -18.98 15.70 -8.91
N VAL A 906 -17.67 15.74 -9.12
CA VAL A 906 -16.87 16.97 -9.20
C VAL A 906 -17.08 17.77 -10.49
N GLN A 907 -17.73 17.17 -11.50
CA GLN A 907 -18.00 17.83 -12.79
C GLN A 907 -19.33 18.60 -12.81
N GLU A 908 -20.23 18.34 -11.85
CA GLU A 908 -21.43 19.16 -11.67
C GLU A 908 -21.03 20.59 -11.28
N GLN A 909 -21.28 21.55 -12.18
CA GLN A 909 -21.16 22.97 -11.88
C GLN A 909 -22.31 23.39 -10.94
N GLY A 910 -21.96 23.89 -9.76
CA GLY A 910 -22.91 24.35 -8.75
C GLY A 910 -22.20 24.67 -7.43
N SER A 911 -22.51 25.84 -6.87
CA SER A 911 -21.87 26.53 -5.73
C SER A 911 -21.92 25.82 -4.36
N LEU A 912 -22.53 24.63 -4.28
CA LEU A 912 -22.82 23.94 -3.00
C LEU A 912 -21.84 22.81 -2.65
N ASN A 913 -20.92 22.41 -3.54
CA ASN A 913 -19.91 21.41 -3.21
C ASN A 913 -18.69 22.07 -2.54
N VAL A 914 -18.51 21.85 -1.22
CA VAL A 914 -17.31 22.27 -0.46
C VAL A 914 -16.02 22.00 -1.22
N LEU A 915 -15.94 20.86 -1.90
CA LEU A 915 -14.71 20.37 -2.52
C LEU A 915 -14.31 21.08 -3.81
N ASN A 916 -15.24 21.85 -4.39
CA ASN A 916 -14.99 22.77 -5.49
C ASN A 916 -14.64 24.17 -4.98
N ARG A 917 -14.73 24.44 -3.67
CA ARG A 917 -14.22 25.67 -3.08
C ARG A 917 -12.70 25.62 -3.04
N VAL A 918 -12.13 26.76 -3.38
CA VAL A 918 -10.72 26.98 -3.63
C VAL A 918 -10.10 27.58 -2.38
N LYS A 919 -8.96 27.06 -1.93
CA LYS A 919 -8.08 27.76 -0.97
C LYS A 919 -6.69 27.88 -1.59
N PRO A 920 -6.05 29.06 -1.53
CA PRO A 920 -4.64 29.18 -1.84
C PRO A 920 -3.85 28.33 -0.84
N MET A 921 -3.05 27.41 -1.35
CA MET A 921 -2.12 26.64 -0.53
C MET A 921 -0.70 26.98 -0.93
N ARG A 922 0.18 27.18 0.06
CA ARG A 922 1.61 27.38 -0.16
C ARG A 922 2.40 26.23 0.44
N LEU A 923 3.32 25.68 -0.32
CA LEU A 923 4.20 24.60 0.14
C LEU A 923 5.66 24.95 -0.17
N PRO A 924 6.58 24.79 0.80
CA PRO A 924 7.99 25.04 0.57
C PRO A 924 8.66 23.89 -0.19
N VAL A 925 9.64 24.25 -1.02
CA VAL A 925 10.57 23.37 -1.71
C VAL A 925 11.97 23.84 -1.39
N VAL A 926 12.68 23.04 -0.59
CA VAL A 926 14.06 23.32 -0.20
C VAL A 926 15.01 22.84 -1.29
N VAL A 927 15.86 23.75 -1.76
CA VAL A 927 16.86 23.52 -2.81
C VAL A 927 18.21 23.26 -2.14
N TYR A 928 18.86 22.17 -2.54
CA TYR A 928 20.18 21.76 -2.03
C TYR A 928 21.19 21.70 -3.18
N ARG A 929 22.47 21.70 -2.83
CA ARG A 929 23.54 21.43 -3.80
C ARG A 929 23.43 20.02 -4.34
N ALA A 930 23.81 19.87 -5.60
CA ALA A 930 23.93 18.59 -6.25
C ALA A 930 25.27 18.45 -6.97
N ASP A 931 25.81 17.24 -7.01
CA ASP A 931 27.01 16.94 -7.78
C ASP A 931 26.75 16.95 -9.30
N SER A 932 27.80 16.78 -10.09
CA SER A 932 27.73 16.69 -11.56
C SER A 932 26.91 15.50 -12.09
N ARG A 933 26.48 14.60 -11.20
CA ARG A 933 25.66 13.41 -11.48
C ARG A 933 24.22 13.58 -10.99
N GLY A 934 23.87 14.74 -10.44
CA GLY A 934 22.54 15.07 -9.96
C GLY A 934 22.18 14.47 -8.60
N HIS A 935 23.16 13.99 -7.83
CA HIS A 935 22.97 13.55 -6.45
C HIS A 935 22.82 14.74 -5.51
N VAL A 936 21.74 14.79 -4.74
CA VAL A 936 21.40 15.93 -3.88
C VAL A 936 21.99 15.76 -2.48
N HIS A 937 22.83 16.69 -2.04
CA HIS A 937 23.51 16.67 -0.74
C HIS A 937 22.64 17.33 0.35
N LYS A 938 21.75 16.54 0.96
CA LYS A 938 20.84 17.01 2.02
C LYS A 938 21.51 17.25 3.38
N GLU A 939 22.73 16.74 3.56
CA GLU A 939 23.55 16.94 4.76
C GLU A 939 24.16 18.36 4.79
N GLU A 940 24.25 19.02 3.63
CA GLU A 940 24.77 20.38 3.50
C GLU A 940 23.68 21.44 3.73
N ALA A 941 24.12 22.67 4.00
CA ALA A 941 23.20 23.80 4.13
C ALA A 941 22.40 24.00 2.82
N PRO A 942 21.08 24.24 2.91
CA PRO A 942 20.25 24.48 1.73
C PRO A 942 20.67 25.78 1.03
N LEU A 943 20.55 25.80 -0.30
CA LEU A 943 20.83 26.98 -1.12
C LEU A 943 19.72 28.04 -0.99
N ALA A 944 18.46 27.59 -1.02
CA ALA A 944 17.29 28.44 -0.91
C ALA A 944 16.04 27.61 -0.56
N THR A 945 14.99 28.27 -0.09
CA THR A 945 13.65 27.70 0.04
C THR A 945 12.70 28.47 -0.87
N VAL A 946 12.18 27.82 -1.90
CA VAL A 946 11.20 28.40 -2.83
C VAL A 946 9.81 27.92 -2.45
N TYR A 947 8.81 28.80 -2.52
CA TYR A 947 7.43 28.44 -2.21
C TYR A 947 6.64 28.27 -3.49
N ILE A 948 5.84 27.21 -3.56
CA ILE A 948 4.86 27.02 -4.63
C ILE A 948 3.49 27.37 -4.06
N GLU A 949 2.71 28.17 -4.79
CA GLU A 949 1.33 28.52 -4.47
C GLU A 949 0.37 27.90 -5.48
N GLU A 950 -0.67 27.21 -5.01
CA GLU A 950 -1.81 26.84 -5.85
C GLU A 950 -3.01 27.67 -5.40
N ARG A 951 -3.31 28.74 -6.14
CA ARG A 951 -4.39 29.68 -5.83
C ARG A 951 -5.76 29.01 -5.93
N ASP A 952 -5.94 28.15 -6.95
CA ASP A 952 -7.19 27.47 -7.30
C ASP A 952 -7.29 26.00 -6.85
N THR A 953 -6.72 25.65 -5.68
CA THR A 953 -6.74 24.25 -5.24
C THR A 953 -8.15 23.81 -4.85
N LYS A 954 -8.80 23.00 -5.68
CA LYS A 954 -9.92 22.16 -5.22
C LYS A 954 -9.43 21.28 -4.08
N LEU A 955 -10.16 21.22 -2.96
CA LEU A 955 -9.80 20.44 -1.77
C LEU A 955 -9.40 18.98 -2.06
N LEU A 956 -10.00 18.38 -3.10
CA LEU A 956 -9.72 17.02 -3.59
C LEU A 956 -8.31 16.82 -4.18
N LYS A 957 -7.64 17.89 -4.62
CA LYS A 957 -6.37 17.85 -5.36
C LYS A 957 -5.14 18.15 -4.51
N GLN A 958 -5.30 18.52 -3.23
CA GLN A 958 -4.19 18.90 -2.35
C GLN A 958 -3.17 17.77 -2.10
N GLY A 959 -3.61 16.51 -2.08
CA GLY A 959 -2.69 15.36 -1.97
C GLY A 959 -1.74 15.24 -3.18
N ASN A 960 -2.21 15.62 -4.37
CA ASN A 960 -1.37 15.68 -5.56
C ASN A 960 -0.34 16.81 -5.43
N PHE A 961 -0.73 17.95 -4.86
CA PHE A 961 0.19 19.07 -4.64
C PHE A 961 1.33 18.70 -3.67
N LYS A 962 1.06 17.93 -2.61
CA LYS A 962 2.13 17.39 -1.74
C LYS A 962 3.09 16.44 -2.45
N SER A 963 2.57 15.63 -3.36
CA SER A 963 3.42 14.75 -4.18
C SER A 963 4.24 15.56 -5.18
N PHE A 964 3.67 16.65 -5.69
CA PHE A 964 4.26 17.51 -6.70
C PHE A 964 5.48 18.28 -6.17
N VAL A 965 5.41 18.86 -4.97
CA VAL A 965 6.54 19.57 -4.34
C VAL A 965 7.74 18.67 -4.02
N LYS A 966 7.56 17.35 -4.14
CA LYS A 966 8.62 16.36 -3.98
C LYS A 966 9.17 15.83 -5.32
N ASP A 967 8.78 16.41 -6.45
CA ASP A 967 9.36 16.08 -7.76
C ASP A 967 10.84 16.49 -7.78
N ARG A 968 11.70 15.54 -8.14
CA ARG A 968 13.16 15.71 -8.06
C ARG A 968 13.69 16.77 -9.02
N ARG A 969 12.95 17.07 -10.09
CA ARG A 969 13.31 18.10 -11.08
C ARG A 969 13.30 19.49 -10.48
N LEU A 970 12.51 19.71 -9.42
CA LEU A 970 12.37 21.02 -8.79
C LEU A 970 13.67 21.53 -8.16
N ASN A 971 14.55 20.64 -7.67
CA ASN A 971 15.83 21.06 -7.08
C ASN A 971 16.72 21.77 -8.10
N GLY A 972 16.87 21.21 -9.31
CA GLY A 972 17.62 21.84 -10.39
C GLY A 972 16.86 23.05 -10.97
N LEU A 973 15.56 22.91 -11.22
CA LEU A 973 14.75 24.00 -11.80
C LEU A 973 14.79 25.26 -10.94
N PHE A 974 14.63 25.12 -9.62
CA PHE A 974 14.61 26.27 -8.71
C PHE A 974 15.98 26.86 -8.42
N SER A 975 17.07 26.24 -8.88
CA SER A 975 18.37 26.93 -8.93
C SER A 975 18.43 28.05 -10.00
N PHE A 976 17.53 28.02 -10.98
CA PHE A 976 17.33 29.08 -11.98
C PHE A 976 16.33 30.16 -11.53
N VAL A 977 15.86 30.13 -10.28
CA VAL A 977 15.03 31.21 -9.72
C VAL A 977 15.95 32.24 -9.10
N ASP A 978 15.75 33.50 -9.45
CA ASP A 978 16.46 34.59 -8.81
C ASP A 978 15.90 34.81 -7.41
N THR A 979 16.71 34.50 -6.40
CA THR A 979 16.30 34.59 -5.00
C THR A 979 16.75 35.91 -4.37
N GLY A 980 17.68 36.67 -4.98
CA GLY A 980 18.01 38.08 -4.69
C GLY A 980 17.99 38.62 -3.24
N GLY A 981 18.05 37.77 -2.20
CA GLY A 981 17.73 38.16 -0.81
C GLY A 981 16.24 38.35 -0.51
N LEU A 982 15.34 38.00 -1.44
CA LEU A 982 13.89 38.06 -1.29
C LEU A 982 13.40 37.11 -0.19
N ALA A 983 12.41 37.57 0.58
CA ALA A 983 11.61 36.69 1.44
C ALA A 983 10.68 35.84 0.55
N MET A 984 11.18 34.70 0.06
CA MET A 984 10.50 33.83 -0.93
C MET A 984 9.09 33.40 -0.54
N GLU A 985 8.73 33.43 0.75
CA GLU A 985 7.37 33.18 1.21
C GLU A 985 6.35 34.24 0.74
N GLN A 986 6.80 35.47 0.50
CA GLN A 986 6.01 36.58 -0.03
C GLN A 986 5.89 36.53 -1.55
N TYR A 987 6.78 35.81 -2.24
CA TYR A 987 6.84 35.70 -3.70
C TYR A 987 6.77 34.22 -4.16
N PRO A 988 5.67 33.51 -3.90
CA PRO A 988 5.54 32.12 -4.30
C PRO A 988 5.30 31.99 -5.81
N ILE A 989 5.80 30.89 -6.39
CA ILE A 989 5.60 30.55 -7.81
C ILE A 989 4.29 29.78 -7.95
N SER A 990 3.44 30.10 -8.93
CA SER A 990 2.19 29.35 -9.10
C SER A 990 2.45 27.89 -9.51
N LYS A 991 1.70 26.93 -8.94
CA LYS A 991 1.84 25.51 -9.29
C LYS A 991 1.51 25.27 -10.77
N LEU A 992 0.49 25.94 -11.32
CA LEU A 992 0.14 25.84 -12.74
C LEU A 992 1.32 26.18 -13.65
N ARG A 993 2.05 27.26 -13.35
CA ARG A 993 3.26 27.65 -14.07
C ARG A 993 4.35 26.58 -14.01
N VAL A 994 4.56 25.97 -12.84
CA VAL A 994 5.51 24.86 -12.68
C VAL A 994 5.04 23.63 -13.44
N GLU A 995 3.74 23.31 -13.46
CA GLU A 995 3.19 22.20 -14.25
C GLU A 995 3.41 22.41 -15.76
N TYR A 996 3.19 23.63 -16.28
CA TYR A 996 3.54 23.98 -17.66
C TYR A 996 5.04 23.83 -17.95
N GLU A 997 5.90 24.29 -17.05
CA GLU A 997 7.35 24.13 -17.19
C GLU A 997 7.76 22.65 -17.27
N LEU A 998 7.17 21.80 -16.42
CA LEU A 998 7.45 20.36 -16.42
C LEU A 998 6.84 19.62 -17.62
N ALA A 999 5.76 20.15 -18.22
CA ALA A 999 5.23 19.66 -19.48
C ALA A 999 6.16 20.02 -20.65
N LYS A 1000 6.62 21.27 -20.72
CA LYS A 1000 7.60 21.73 -21.71
C LYS A 1000 8.93 21.00 -21.61
N TYR A 1001 9.37 20.66 -20.41
CA TYR A 1001 10.54 19.82 -20.18
C TYR A 1001 10.48 18.49 -20.95
N GLN A 1002 9.29 17.88 -21.04
CA GLN A 1002 9.12 16.61 -21.72
C GLN A 1002 9.37 16.72 -23.23
N THR A 1003 8.85 17.77 -23.86
CA THR A 1003 9.10 18.08 -25.28
C THR A 1003 10.54 18.51 -25.50
N ALA A 1004 11.09 19.36 -24.62
CA ALA A 1004 12.49 19.77 -24.66
C ALA A 1004 13.45 18.58 -24.55
N ARG A 1005 13.10 17.55 -23.77
CA ARG A 1005 13.91 16.33 -23.65
C ARG A 1005 14.07 15.63 -25.00
N VAL A 1006 12.97 15.47 -25.73
CA VAL A 1006 12.97 14.84 -27.06
C VAL A 1006 13.83 15.66 -28.02
N CYS A 1007 13.68 17.00 -28.00
CA CYS A 1007 14.46 17.92 -28.82
C CYS A 1007 15.97 17.89 -28.49
N VAL A 1008 16.36 17.89 -27.21
CA VAL A 1008 17.77 17.81 -26.80
C VAL A 1008 18.42 16.51 -27.28
N PHE A 1009 17.72 15.37 -27.21
CA PHE A 1009 18.23 14.13 -27.78
C PHE A 1009 18.36 14.20 -29.30
N GLU A 1010 17.42 14.82 -30.01
CA GLU A 1010 17.52 15.03 -31.46
C GLU A 1010 18.76 15.87 -31.83
N LEU A 1011 18.97 17.00 -31.15
CA LEU A 1011 20.10 17.89 -31.39
C LEU A 1011 21.43 17.23 -31.08
N THR A 1012 21.53 16.49 -29.97
CA THR A 1012 22.77 15.82 -29.57
C THR A 1012 23.10 14.63 -30.47
N LEU A 1013 22.10 13.86 -30.92
CA LEU A 1013 22.30 12.77 -31.89
C LEU A 1013 22.79 13.29 -33.25
N ARG A 1014 22.23 14.39 -33.76
CA ARG A 1014 22.71 15.03 -35.00
C ARG A 1014 24.14 15.57 -34.87
N LEU A 1015 24.51 16.03 -33.68
CA LEU A 1015 25.88 16.47 -33.40
C LEU A 1015 26.85 15.28 -33.38
N GLU A 1016 26.48 14.18 -32.74
CA GLU A 1016 27.24 12.92 -32.79
C GLU A 1016 27.44 12.44 -34.23
N GLU A 1017 26.38 12.46 -35.04
CA GLU A 1017 26.46 12.13 -36.47
C GLU A 1017 27.47 13.00 -37.21
N SER A 1018 27.41 14.31 -37.03
CA SER A 1018 28.28 15.27 -37.70
C SER A 1018 29.75 15.08 -37.33
N LEU A 1019 30.02 14.81 -36.05
CA LEU A 1019 31.37 14.57 -35.54
C LEU A 1019 31.92 13.22 -35.98
N LEU A 1020 31.17 12.14 -35.79
CA LEU A 1020 31.64 10.77 -36.08
C LEU A 1020 31.77 10.51 -37.58
N SER A 1021 30.96 11.16 -38.41
CA SER A 1021 31.09 11.08 -39.87
C SER A 1021 32.40 11.70 -40.37
N ARG A 1022 32.89 12.75 -39.71
CA ARG A 1022 34.11 13.46 -40.11
C ARG A 1022 35.37 12.99 -39.36
N TYR A 1023 35.20 12.55 -38.12
CA TYR A 1023 36.26 12.04 -37.25
C TYR A 1023 35.90 10.65 -36.72
N PRO A 1024 36.04 9.58 -37.53
CA PRO A 1024 35.61 8.23 -37.15
C PRO A 1024 36.37 7.60 -35.98
N HIS A 1025 37.48 8.20 -35.54
CA HIS A 1025 38.31 7.73 -34.44
C HIS A 1025 37.87 8.27 -33.08
N LEU A 1026 36.92 9.22 -33.04
CA LEU A 1026 36.38 9.72 -31.77
C LEU A 1026 35.61 8.61 -31.03
N PRO A 1027 35.59 8.64 -29.68
CA PRO A 1027 34.78 7.71 -28.90
C PRO A 1027 33.29 7.78 -29.30
N ASP A 1028 32.65 6.66 -29.58
CA ASP A 1028 31.23 6.59 -29.98
C ASP A 1028 30.29 6.07 -28.87
N GLU A 1029 30.84 5.59 -27.75
CA GLU A 1029 30.07 5.04 -26.62
C GLU A 1029 29.64 6.09 -25.57
N SER A 1030 30.22 7.29 -25.62
CA SER A 1030 30.00 8.35 -24.63
C SER A 1030 30.05 9.73 -25.28
N PHE A 1031 28.91 10.43 -25.30
CA PHE A 1031 28.84 11.80 -25.83
C PHE A 1031 29.80 12.76 -25.14
N ARG A 1032 30.00 12.58 -23.84
CA ARG A 1032 30.93 13.39 -23.05
C ARG A 1032 32.35 13.17 -23.53
N GLU A 1033 32.80 11.92 -23.57
CA GLU A 1033 34.17 11.58 -23.97
C GLU A 1033 34.41 11.93 -25.44
N MET A 1034 33.41 11.76 -26.31
CA MET A 1034 33.44 12.19 -27.70
C MET A 1034 33.70 13.69 -27.82
N LEU A 1035 32.90 14.52 -27.13
CA LEU A 1035 33.04 15.97 -27.19
C LEU A 1035 34.32 16.48 -26.52
N GLU A 1036 34.69 15.94 -25.36
CA GLU A 1036 35.94 16.30 -24.67
C GLU A 1036 37.14 15.94 -25.56
N SER A 1037 37.21 14.71 -26.09
CA SER A 1037 38.31 14.28 -26.99
C SER A 1037 38.42 15.13 -28.27
N TRP A 1038 37.27 15.56 -28.81
CA TRP A 1038 37.25 16.44 -29.99
C TRP A 1038 37.65 17.88 -29.66
N SER A 1039 37.21 18.41 -28.51
CA SER A 1039 37.37 19.83 -28.18
C SER A 1039 38.68 20.16 -27.48
N ASP A 1040 39.25 19.26 -26.66
CA ASP A 1040 40.46 19.51 -25.87
C ASP A 1040 41.66 20.02 -26.71
N PRO A 1041 41.96 19.46 -27.91
CA PRO A 1041 43.03 19.97 -28.76
C PRO A 1041 42.75 21.36 -29.35
N LEU A 1042 41.48 21.78 -29.38
CA LEU A 1042 41.01 23.02 -30.01
C LEU A 1042 40.86 24.19 -29.02
N LEU A 1043 40.87 23.92 -27.71
CA LEU A 1043 40.63 24.93 -26.68
C LEU A 1043 41.63 26.09 -26.71
N ALA A 1044 42.89 25.84 -27.09
CA ALA A 1044 43.91 26.89 -27.23
C ALA A 1044 43.60 27.87 -28.37
N LYS A 1045 42.93 27.39 -29.43
CA LYS A 1045 42.55 28.19 -30.61
C LYS A 1045 41.16 28.83 -30.44
N TRP A 1046 40.26 28.17 -29.73
CA TRP A 1046 38.87 28.61 -29.51
C TRP A 1046 38.46 28.51 -28.03
N PRO A 1047 38.89 29.45 -27.17
CA PRO A 1047 38.60 29.39 -25.73
C PRO A 1047 37.09 29.37 -25.40
N GLU A 1048 36.27 30.03 -26.22
CA GLU A 1048 34.81 30.08 -26.08
C GLU A 1048 34.13 28.70 -26.21
N LEU A 1049 34.81 27.74 -26.86
CA LEU A 1049 34.33 26.37 -27.04
C LEU A 1049 34.15 25.64 -25.71
N HIS A 1050 35.00 25.94 -24.72
CA HIS A 1050 34.98 25.29 -23.41
C HIS A 1050 33.61 25.45 -22.72
N GLY A 1051 33.05 26.66 -22.73
CA GLY A 1051 31.73 26.93 -22.15
C GLY A 1051 30.60 26.21 -22.88
N LYS A 1052 30.63 26.20 -24.22
CA LYS A 1052 29.60 25.53 -25.05
C LYS A 1052 29.64 24.01 -24.90
N VAL A 1053 30.81 23.39 -24.84
CA VAL A 1053 30.97 21.95 -24.60
C VAL A 1053 30.46 21.57 -23.21
N ARG A 1054 30.83 22.32 -22.17
CA ARG A 1054 30.32 22.11 -20.81
C ARG A 1054 28.80 22.22 -20.74
N LEU A 1055 28.20 23.18 -21.45
CA LEU A 1055 26.75 23.33 -21.55
C LEU A 1055 26.09 22.10 -22.18
N LEU A 1056 26.58 21.65 -23.34
CA LEU A 1056 26.05 20.47 -24.05
C LEU A 1056 26.06 19.22 -23.16
N ILE A 1057 27.18 18.98 -22.46
CA ILE A 1057 27.35 17.83 -21.56
C ILE A 1057 26.41 17.95 -20.35
N ALA A 1058 26.36 19.11 -19.69
CA ALA A 1058 25.54 19.33 -18.50
C ALA A 1058 24.04 19.15 -18.80
N VAL A 1059 23.57 19.73 -19.92
CA VAL A 1059 22.17 19.63 -20.33
C VAL A 1059 21.83 18.19 -20.72
N ARG A 1060 22.62 17.54 -21.60
CA ARG A 1060 22.35 16.14 -22.02
C ARG A 1060 22.31 15.18 -20.83
N ASN A 1061 23.23 15.32 -19.88
CA ASN A 1061 23.27 14.49 -18.67
C ASN A 1061 22.03 14.71 -17.80
N ALA A 1062 21.66 15.96 -17.52
CA ALA A 1062 20.48 16.27 -16.73
C ALA A 1062 19.19 15.68 -17.34
N PHE A 1063 19.02 15.84 -18.67
CA PHE A 1063 17.87 15.29 -19.39
C PHE A 1063 17.85 13.75 -19.43
N SER A 1064 19.02 13.09 -19.49
CA SER A 1064 19.16 11.63 -19.36
C SER A 1064 18.73 11.13 -17.98
N HIS A 1065 19.01 11.89 -16.92
CA HIS A 1065 18.65 11.53 -15.54
C HIS A 1065 17.29 12.08 -15.09
N ASN A 1066 16.48 12.63 -16.01
CA ASN A 1066 15.19 13.25 -15.70
C ASN A 1066 15.29 14.35 -14.63
N GLN A 1067 16.26 15.24 -14.78
CA GLN A 1067 16.57 16.36 -13.89
C GLN A 1067 16.83 17.64 -14.70
N TYR A 1068 16.73 18.79 -14.02
CA TYR A 1068 17.34 20.03 -14.52
C TYR A 1068 18.80 20.09 -14.08
N PRO A 1069 19.71 20.69 -14.88
CA PRO A 1069 21.05 21.00 -14.40
C PRO A 1069 20.97 21.97 -13.22
N MET A 1070 22.02 22.05 -12.41
CA MET A 1070 22.15 23.14 -11.43
C MET A 1070 22.65 24.39 -12.14
N TYR A 1071 22.11 25.56 -11.80
CA TYR A 1071 22.60 26.83 -12.32
C TYR A 1071 24.06 27.06 -11.91
N ASP A 1072 24.89 27.29 -12.91
CA ASP A 1072 26.31 27.63 -12.84
C ASP A 1072 26.47 28.85 -13.77
N GLU A 1073 26.84 29.98 -13.19
CA GLU A 1073 26.97 31.25 -13.92
C GLU A 1073 27.99 31.15 -15.06
N ALA A 1074 29.03 30.32 -14.91
CA ALA A 1074 30.04 30.12 -15.96
C ALA A 1074 29.51 29.35 -17.17
N VAL A 1075 28.42 28.58 -17.01
CA VAL A 1075 27.85 27.71 -18.06
C VAL A 1075 26.54 28.27 -18.60
N PHE A 1076 25.71 28.87 -17.74
CA PHE A 1076 24.34 29.26 -18.05
C PHE A 1076 24.10 30.77 -17.95
N SER A 1077 25.14 31.61 -18.05
CA SER A 1077 25.03 33.08 -18.00
C SER A 1077 24.07 33.67 -19.04
N SER A 1078 23.92 33.04 -20.21
CA SER A 1078 22.99 33.48 -21.25
C SER A 1078 21.52 33.16 -20.91
N ILE A 1079 21.27 32.25 -19.96
CA ILE A 1079 19.93 31.91 -19.48
C ILE A 1079 19.58 32.84 -18.33
N ARG A 1080 18.73 33.83 -18.62
CA ARG A 1080 18.17 34.72 -17.60
C ARG A 1080 17.38 33.89 -16.57
N LYS A 1081 17.72 34.06 -15.29
CA LYS A 1081 16.95 33.48 -14.17
C LYS A 1081 15.52 34.00 -14.15
N TYR A 1082 14.61 33.16 -13.68
CA TYR A 1082 13.22 33.56 -13.47
C TYR A 1082 13.13 34.48 -12.24
N ASP A 1083 12.61 35.68 -12.44
CA ASP A 1083 12.38 36.66 -11.38
C ASP A 1083 10.96 36.49 -10.79
N PRO A 1084 10.83 36.00 -9.55
CA PRO A 1084 9.53 35.81 -8.91
C PRO A 1084 8.85 37.12 -8.49
N SER A 1085 9.57 38.25 -8.48
CA SER A 1085 9.00 39.58 -8.17
C SER A 1085 8.25 40.20 -9.36
N SER A 1086 8.51 39.72 -10.58
CA SER A 1086 7.90 40.20 -11.84
C SER A 1086 7.20 39.06 -12.61
N PRO A 1087 6.21 38.36 -12.02
CA PRO A 1087 5.65 37.13 -12.60
C PRO A 1087 4.93 37.36 -13.94
N ASP A 1088 4.41 38.56 -14.19
CA ASP A 1088 3.67 38.92 -15.41
C ASP A 1088 4.58 39.21 -16.62
N ALA A 1089 5.90 39.28 -16.42
CA ALA A 1089 6.86 39.46 -17.51
C ALA A 1089 6.89 38.28 -18.51
N ILE A 1090 6.37 37.11 -18.10
CA ILE A 1090 6.25 35.90 -18.91
C ILE A 1090 4.86 35.33 -18.69
N GLU A 1091 4.11 35.08 -19.76
CA GLU A 1091 2.78 34.46 -19.69
C GLU A 1091 2.81 33.14 -18.87
N GLU A 1092 1.77 32.86 -18.08
CA GLU A 1092 1.78 31.70 -17.17
C GLU A 1092 1.91 30.35 -17.90
N ARG A 1093 1.27 30.22 -19.07
CA ARG A 1093 1.41 29.06 -19.97
C ARG A 1093 2.83 28.83 -20.46
N MET A 1094 3.67 29.87 -20.43
CA MET A 1094 5.05 29.75 -20.85
C MET A 1094 5.94 29.03 -19.82
N GLY A 1095 5.42 28.79 -18.60
CA GLY A 1095 6.17 28.18 -17.52
C GLY A 1095 7.15 29.16 -16.86
N LEU A 1096 8.29 28.63 -16.42
CA LEU A 1096 9.44 29.44 -16.01
C LEU A 1096 10.34 29.76 -17.22
N ASN A 1097 10.04 29.16 -18.38
CA ASN A 1097 10.77 29.31 -19.64
C ASN A 1097 12.21 28.78 -19.57
N ILE A 1098 12.51 27.83 -18.66
CA ILE A 1098 13.87 27.31 -18.48
C ILE A 1098 14.14 26.15 -19.45
N ALA A 1099 13.25 25.17 -19.54
CA ALA A 1099 13.38 24.03 -20.45
C ALA A 1099 13.54 24.44 -21.91
N HIS A 1100 12.73 25.41 -22.36
CA HIS A 1100 12.80 25.93 -23.72
C HIS A 1100 14.13 26.66 -23.98
N ARG A 1101 14.59 27.49 -23.04
CA ARG A 1101 15.90 28.16 -23.14
C ARG A 1101 17.07 27.19 -23.14
N LEU A 1102 17.01 26.13 -22.34
CA LEU A 1102 18.01 25.05 -22.36
C LEU A 1102 18.08 24.38 -23.74
N SER A 1103 16.95 24.09 -24.39
CA SER A 1103 16.95 23.53 -25.73
C SER A 1103 17.50 24.50 -26.79
N GLU A 1104 17.18 25.79 -26.70
CA GLU A 1104 17.70 26.81 -27.63
C GLU A 1104 19.21 27.00 -27.47
N GLU A 1105 19.74 27.02 -26.23
CA GLU A 1105 21.17 27.12 -25.99
C GLU A 1105 21.94 25.88 -26.49
N VAL A 1106 21.35 24.69 -26.36
CA VAL A 1106 21.91 23.46 -26.95
C VAL A 1106 21.97 23.58 -28.47
N LYS A 1107 20.93 24.14 -29.10
CA LYS A 1107 20.91 24.38 -30.55
C LYS A 1107 21.99 25.36 -30.99
N GLN A 1108 22.13 26.50 -30.30
CA GLN A 1108 23.18 27.49 -30.58
C GLN A 1108 24.59 26.93 -30.36
N ALA A 1109 24.78 26.15 -29.29
CA ALA A 1109 26.05 25.46 -29.01
C ALA A 1109 26.39 24.47 -30.12
N LYS A 1110 25.41 23.66 -30.57
CA LYS A 1110 25.55 22.75 -31.71
C LYS A 1110 25.94 23.49 -32.99
N GLU A 1111 25.24 24.55 -33.36
CA GLU A 1111 25.53 25.35 -34.56
C GLU A 1111 26.94 25.96 -34.51
N THR A 1112 27.39 26.37 -33.33
CA THR A 1112 28.76 26.88 -33.14
C THR A 1112 29.80 25.78 -33.31
N VAL A 1113 29.56 24.60 -32.74
CA VAL A 1113 30.42 23.43 -32.95
C VAL A 1113 30.47 23.05 -34.43
N GLU A 1114 29.34 23.01 -35.12
CA GLU A 1114 29.25 22.67 -36.55
C GLU A 1114 30.01 23.68 -37.43
N ARG A 1115 29.95 24.97 -37.11
CA ARG A 1115 30.77 25.99 -37.79
C ARG A 1115 32.27 25.76 -37.59
N ILE A 1116 32.70 25.40 -36.37
CA ILE A 1116 34.11 25.09 -36.07
C ILE A 1116 34.54 23.81 -36.79
N ILE A 1117 33.65 22.82 -36.90
CA ILE A 1117 33.92 21.60 -37.67
C ILE A 1117 34.16 21.96 -39.15
N GLN A 1118 33.38 22.89 -39.71
CA GLN A 1118 33.50 23.32 -41.12
C GLN A 1118 34.77 24.14 -41.40
N ALA A 1119 35.19 24.98 -40.47
CA ALA A 1119 36.43 25.75 -40.51
C ALA A 1119 37.68 24.89 -40.31
#